data_AF-Q01PV5-F1
#
_entry.id   AF-Q01PV5-F1
#
_cell.length_a   1.000
_cell.length_b   1.000
_cell.length_c   1.000
_cell.angle_alpha   90.00
_cell.angle_beta   90.00
_cell.angle_gamma   90.00
#
_symmetry.space_group_name_H-M   'P 1'
#
loop_
_entity.id
_entity.type
_entity.pdbx_description
1 polymer ?
#
loop_
_entity_poly.entity_id
_entity_poly.type
_entity_poly.pdbx_seq_one_letter_code
_entity_poly.pdbx_strand_id
1 'polypeptide(L)'
;MSRAEDEWLWGWDPTPGIVSVWVEADGRATIWRRIAATGELVREEARFRPWLLLDRLDDLRHLGSELSQEGGAGALVTWRELEGPGALRYLVRAADGKTLSSAILQGATQRLGRRVGALRDLGKEAVLALPPEEQYLVATGRNYFRDLTFDHLRRLQFDLETTGLDAGRDRIFMVAVRDPSGAAETLEVEGEGDAAEADLIRRLVARIQAADPDVIENHNLHGFDLPFLDRRARRLGVPLSLGRIGPAGLRQRTARRGAAAGLDDRRKVRYVAPGRELIDTLDAVLRHDFSERDLPGHGLKAVARHLGLAGPDREQIPGRQIYEVYRRDPARVRRYATADVEEVAGLARLLGGAAFALAQMAPRRYERLADAGAATGVIDPLLVRAYLHAGMALPAHQPGDGTEHSGAALHLFATGVAHRIVKADVASLYPSLMRAFRIGPARDRLGAMLALVDRLVEWRLAAKASARAAPRGSAERFAHEARSAAMKLVVNSAYGYLAAGGGLTRFADVHAANKVTRRGRETLDLMCRELAARGVTLLEADTDGVYFAVPEGWSEDEERGVVAEVASLLPPLVQLEFDGRYAAMLSHEPKNYALLSYDDKLLLRGVAFRSSRAEPFGENFLRRAIGRLLKGDVPGVRDAYLVTLDALRRRELPTRDVSSLVRLTKSPEHYLETREARRELPYEAMLAAGRRQWSAGERVRVYRTRTSAGVVEETDDDEDAIAGEDPRDYDVGHYARVLREIFASRLERAFTPEDFAAVFADPGQMSLFAPAIENVRPVLKRTD
;
A
#
# COMPACT_ATOMS: atom_id res chain seq x y z
N MET A 1 -0.33 34.43 -8.60
CA MET A 1 0.30 33.12 -8.32
C MET A 1 1.76 33.39 -8.00
N SER A 2 2.26 32.93 -6.85
CA SER A 2 3.65 33.24 -6.48
C SER A 2 4.59 32.18 -7.05
N ARG A 3 5.70 32.61 -7.66
CA ARG A 3 6.77 31.73 -8.15
C ARG A 3 7.27 30.76 -7.06
N ALA A 4 7.23 31.19 -5.80
CA ALA A 4 7.68 30.41 -4.65
C ALA A 4 6.85 29.13 -4.42
N GLU A 5 5.53 29.18 -4.60
CA GLU A 5 4.64 28.01 -4.38
C GLU A 5 4.92 26.89 -5.38
N ASP A 6 5.27 27.24 -6.62
CA ASP A 6 5.68 26.27 -7.65
C ASP A 6 7.05 25.68 -7.37
N GLU A 7 7.98 26.49 -6.90
CA GLU A 7 9.30 26.02 -6.48
C GLU A 7 9.20 25.05 -5.29
N TRP A 8 8.22 25.23 -4.40
CA TRP A 8 7.97 24.27 -3.31
C TRP A 8 7.47 22.92 -3.79
N LEU A 9 6.82 22.84 -4.96
CA LEU A 9 6.26 21.62 -5.52
C LEU A 9 7.18 20.95 -6.55
N TRP A 10 7.78 21.72 -7.43
CA TRP A 10 8.57 21.26 -8.58
C TRP A 10 10.07 21.48 -8.42
N GLY A 11 10.48 22.22 -7.39
CA GLY A 11 11.87 22.65 -7.23
C GLY A 11 12.25 23.81 -8.16
N TRP A 12 13.34 24.49 -7.82
CA TRP A 12 13.83 25.70 -8.52
C TRP A 12 14.96 25.43 -9.52
N ASP A 13 15.50 24.21 -9.59
CA ASP A 13 16.50 23.83 -10.59
C ASP A 13 15.80 23.06 -11.74
N PRO A 14 15.88 23.58 -12.99
CA PRO A 14 15.17 23.00 -14.13
C PRO A 14 15.92 21.82 -14.78
N THR A 15 16.98 21.28 -14.15
CA THR A 15 17.79 20.19 -14.73
C THR A 15 16.90 19.03 -15.20
N PRO A 16 16.86 18.73 -16.51
CA PRO A 16 16.00 17.69 -17.05
C PRO A 16 16.65 16.31 -16.99
N GLY A 17 15.82 15.28 -17.08
CA GLY A 17 16.26 13.94 -17.40
C GLY A 17 16.88 13.14 -16.27
N ILE A 18 16.90 13.62 -15.02
CA ILE A 18 17.54 12.90 -13.90
C ILE A 18 16.85 11.53 -13.70
N VAL A 19 17.59 10.45 -13.92
CA VAL A 19 17.11 9.07 -13.74
C VAL A 19 17.65 8.42 -12.46
N SER A 20 18.78 8.89 -11.95
CA SER A 20 19.33 8.45 -10.67
C SER A 20 20.24 9.50 -10.06
N VAL A 21 20.26 9.59 -8.73
CA VAL A 21 21.17 10.40 -7.94
C VAL A 21 21.81 9.50 -6.89
N TRP A 22 23.14 9.51 -6.84
CA TRP A 22 23.90 8.83 -5.80
C TRP A 22 24.79 9.83 -5.08
N VAL A 23 24.73 9.83 -3.75
CA VAL A 23 25.46 10.81 -2.95
C VAL A 23 26.30 10.09 -1.90
N GLU A 24 27.59 10.37 -1.91
CA GLU A 24 28.55 9.88 -0.92
C GLU A 24 28.57 10.79 0.31
N ALA A 25 29.03 10.25 1.44
CA ALA A 25 29.01 10.97 2.71
C ALA A 25 29.89 12.25 2.71
N ASP A 26 30.87 12.35 1.82
CA ASP A 26 31.77 13.49 1.68
C ASP A 26 31.25 14.59 0.75
N GLY A 27 29.95 14.55 0.43
CA GLY A 27 29.29 15.59 -0.36
C GLY A 27 29.45 15.44 -1.87
N ARG A 28 30.17 14.42 -2.37
CA ARG A 28 30.17 14.12 -3.80
C ARG A 28 28.83 13.51 -4.22
N ALA A 29 28.24 14.07 -5.26
CA ALA A 29 27.00 13.61 -5.86
C ALA A 29 27.25 13.24 -7.33
N THR A 30 26.89 12.02 -7.71
CA THR A 30 26.88 11.57 -9.09
C THR A 30 25.42 11.51 -9.56
N ILE A 31 25.13 12.17 -10.66
CA ILE A 31 23.80 12.31 -11.24
C ILE A 31 23.82 11.68 -12.62
N TRP A 32 22.85 10.80 -12.90
CA TRP A 32 22.64 10.23 -14.21
C TRP A 32 21.42 10.86 -14.84
N ARG A 33 21.57 11.31 -16.08
CA ARG A 33 20.53 11.99 -16.83
C ARG A 33 20.29 11.30 -18.15
N ARG A 34 19.04 11.05 -18.50
CA ARG A 34 18.65 10.59 -19.83
C ARG A 34 18.15 11.78 -20.63
N ILE A 35 18.74 12.00 -21.80
CA ILE A 35 18.31 13.04 -22.72
C ILE A 35 17.09 12.53 -23.48
N ALA A 36 15.92 13.14 -23.26
CA ALA A 36 14.66 12.67 -23.82
C ALA A 36 14.70 12.50 -25.36
N ALA A 37 15.35 13.43 -26.06
CA ALA A 37 15.39 13.45 -27.52
C ALA A 37 16.28 12.36 -28.14
N THR A 38 17.40 12.01 -27.50
CA THR A 38 18.40 11.08 -28.06
C THR A 38 18.40 9.72 -27.35
N GLY A 39 17.79 9.64 -26.17
CA GLY A 39 17.93 8.49 -25.27
C GLY A 39 19.32 8.35 -24.66
N GLU A 40 20.25 9.28 -24.89
CA GLU A 40 21.62 9.21 -24.35
C GLU A 40 21.63 9.32 -22.81
N LEU A 41 22.49 8.53 -22.16
CA LEU A 41 22.74 8.63 -20.73
C LEU A 41 23.99 9.48 -20.45
N VAL A 42 23.80 10.62 -19.81
CA VAL A 42 24.86 11.55 -19.38
C VAL A 42 25.13 11.38 -17.90
N ARG A 43 26.41 11.35 -17.52
CA ARG A 43 26.85 11.38 -16.12
C ARG A 43 27.36 12.77 -15.77
N GLU A 44 26.85 13.32 -14.68
CA GLU A 44 27.24 14.60 -14.11
C GLU A 44 27.79 14.39 -12.70
N GLU A 45 28.91 15.03 -12.38
CA GLU A 45 29.48 15.08 -11.04
C GLU A 45 29.21 16.45 -10.43
N ALA A 46 28.68 16.46 -9.21
CA ALA A 46 28.44 17.67 -8.43
C ALA A 46 29.00 17.51 -7.02
N ARG A 47 29.18 18.64 -6.33
CA ARG A 47 29.45 18.67 -4.90
C ARG A 47 28.38 19.48 -4.19
N PHE A 48 27.93 18.99 -3.06
CA PHE A 48 27.13 19.76 -2.11
C PHE A 48 27.73 19.61 -0.71
N ARG A 49 27.41 20.55 0.19
CA ARG A 49 27.83 20.45 1.59
C ARG A 49 26.75 19.70 2.37
N PRO A 50 27.04 18.50 2.94
CA PRO A 50 26.10 17.80 3.80
C PRO A 50 25.60 18.71 4.92
N TRP A 51 24.32 18.57 5.26
CA TRP A 51 23.63 19.45 6.19
C TRP A 51 22.68 18.70 7.12
N LEU A 52 22.49 19.25 8.32
CA LEU A 52 21.53 18.78 9.32
C LEU A 52 20.81 20.01 9.92
N LEU A 53 19.63 19.79 10.51
CA LEU A 53 19.01 20.79 11.37
C LEU A 53 19.08 20.36 12.82
N LEU A 54 19.48 21.29 13.68
CA LEU A 54 19.53 21.12 15.12
C LEU A 54 18.61 22.12 15.82
N ASP A 55 18.11 21.72 16.97
CA ASP A 55 17.38 22.61 17.88
C ASP A 55 18.32 23.59 18.63
N ARG A 56 19.58 23.19 18.82
CA ARG A 56 20.61 23.92 19.56
C ARG A 56 22.00 23.67 18.98
N LEU A 57 22.97 24.52 19.36
CA LEU A 57 24.38 24.37 18.98
C LEU A 57 25.26 23.73 20.07
N ASP A 58 24.72 23.40 21.23
CA ASP A 58 25.49 22.89 22.38
C ASP A 58 26.32 21.65 22.03
N ASP A 59 25.77 20.77 21.19
CA ASP A 59 26.43 19.55 20.71
C ASP A 59 27.63 19.83 19.79
N LEU A 60 27.87 21.08 19.40
CA LEU A 60 28.99 21.52 18.57
C LEU A 60 29.94 22.48 19.29
N ARG A 61 29.61 22.96 20.50
CA ARG A 61 30.43 23.96 21.22
C ARG A 61 31.85 23.48 21.53
N HIS A 62 32.05 22.18 21.68
CA HIS A 62 33.36 21.57 21.91
C HIS A 62 34.36 21.80 20.76
N LEU A 63 33.89 22.19 19.56
CA LEU A 63 34.73 22.51 18.41
C LEU A 63 35.46 23.86 18.55
N GLY A 64 35.06 24.74 19.46
CA GLY A 64 35.71 26.04 19.66
C GLY A 64 35.79 26.86 18.36
N SER A 65 37.00 27.23 17.94
CA SER A 65 37.24 28.00 16.70
C SER A 65 36.94 27.22 15.41
N GLU A 66 36.76 25.90 15.47
CA GLU A 66 36.36 25.07 14.32
C GLU A 66 34.85 25.11 14.06
N LEU A 67 34.06 25.75 14.94
CA LEU A 67 32.65 26.08 14.72
C LEU A 67 32.51 27.57 14.42
N SER A 68 31.93 27.92 13.27
CA SER A 68 31.65 29.32 12.93
C SER A 68 30.30 29.52 12.27
N GLN A 69 29.81 30.76 12.21
CA GLN A 69 28.66 31.10 11.39
C GLN A 69 29.03 31.01 9.90
N GLU A 70 28.06 30.67 9.04
CA GLU A 70 28.24 30.57 7.59
C GLU A 70 28.94 31.82 7.03
N GLY A 71 30.06 31.63 6.33
CA GLY A 71 30.95 32.70 5.88
C GLY A 71 32.30 32.79 6.63
N GLY A 72 32.44 32.10 7.78
CA GLY A 72 33.72 32.01 8.50
C GLY A 72 34.76 31.17 7.75
N ALA A 73 35.95 31.72 7.54
CA ALA A 73 37.06 31.00 6.90
C ALA A 73 37.67 29.95 7.83
N GLY A 74 37.96 28.75 7.30
CA GLY A 74 38.70 27.70 8.02
C GLY A 74 37.91 26.86 9.03
N ALA A 75 36.59 27.07 9.17
CA ALA A 75 35.77 26.29 10.09
C ALA A 75 35.46 24.87 9.57
N LEU A 76 35.53 23.89 10.47
CA LEU A 76 35.16 22.49 10.20
C LEU A 76 33.65 22.35 10.00
N VAL A 77 32.88 23.00 10.88
CA VAL A 77 31.42 23.05 10.86
C VAL A 77 30.97 24.50 10.81
N THR A 78 30.11 24.82 9.86
CA THR A 78 29.46 26.14 9.77
C THR A 78 27.98 26.03 10.11
N TRP A 79 27.41 27.06 10.73
CA TRP A 79 25.98 27.10 11.02
C TRP A 79 25.32 28.38 10.54
N ARG A 80 24.02 28.31 10.27
CA ARG A 80 23.14 29.45 10.03
C ARG A 80 21.89 29.29 10.87
N GLU A 81 21.53 30.32 11.64
CA GLU A 81 20.23 30.35 12.32
C GLU A 81 19.16 30.72 11.29
N LEU A 82 18.10 29.93 11.26
CA LEU A 82 16.94 30.09 10.39
C LEU A 82 15.90 30.99 11.07
N GLU A 83 15.15 31.73 10.27
CA GLU A 83 14.17 32.69 10.78
C GLU A 83 12.91 32.02 11.36
N GLY A 84 12.25 32.71 12.28
CA GLY A 84 10.95 32.29 12.83
C GLY A 84 11.01 31.37 14.06
N PRO A 85 9.83 30.94 14.57
CA PRO A 85 9.68 30.30 15.88
C PRO A 85 9.93 28.78 15.86
N GLY A 86 10.35 28.21 14.73
CA GLY A 86 10.63 26.78 14.63
C GLY A 86 11.73 26.34 15.61
N ALA A 87 11.55 25.16 16.21
CA ALA A 87 12.52 24.60 17.15
C ALA A 87 13.79 24.15 16.43
N LEU A 88 13.66 23.52 15.25
CA LEU A 88 14.80 23.12 14.42
C LEU A 88 15.28 24.33 13.62
N ARG A 89 16.15 25.12 14.23
CA ARG A 89 16.54 26.45 13.75
C ARG A 89 17.99 26.60 13.32
N TYR A 90 18.87 25.66 13.67
CA TYR A 90 20.27 25.76 13.28
C TYR A 90 20.54 24.83 12.09
N LEU A 91 20.72 25.43 10.90
CA LEU A 91 21.21 24.72 9.73
C LEU A 91 22.73 24.59 9.83
N VAL A 92 23.20 23.38 10.13
CA VAL A 92 24.62 23.08 10.29
C VAL A 92 25.15 22.33 9.06
N ARG A 93 26.36 22.68 8.63
CA ARG A 93 26.98 22.20 7.39
C ARG A 93 28.45 21.90 7.60
N ALA A 94 28.95 20.88 6.91
CA ALA A 94 30.38 20.57 6.84
C ALA A 94 30.78 20.21 5.40
N ALA A 95 32.08 20.06 5.15
CA ALA A 95 32.56 19.49 3.89
C ALA A 95 32.28 17.97 3.80
N ASP A 96 32.25 17.28 4.95
CA ASP A 96 32.01 15.84 5.05
C ASP A 96 30.93 15.54 6.11
N GLY A 97 29.97 14.70 5.73
CA GLY A 97 28.82 14.35 6.56
C GLY A 97 29.14 13.38 7.69
N LYS A 98 30.21 12.56 7.57
CA LYS A 98 30.69 11.74 8.68
C LYS A 98 31.33 12.63 9.73
N THR A 99 32.16 13.59 9.33
CA THR A 99 32.72 14.61 10.22
C THR A 99 31.62 15.36 10.95
N LEU A 100 30.60 15.84 10.23
CA LEU A 100 29.47 16.53 10.83
C LEU A 100 28.73 15.66 11.86
N SER A 101 28.42 14.41 11.48
CA SER A 101 27.71 13.48 12.37
C SER A 101 28.54 13.13 13.60
N SER A 102 29.84 12.86 13.42
CA SER A 102 30.76 12.53 14.52
C SER A 102 30.92 13.68 15.51
N ALA A 103 31.07 14.92 15.03
CA ALA A 103 31.13 16.09 15.90
C ALA A 103 29.87 16.20 16.77
N ILE A 104 28.69 16.09 16.17
CA ILE A 104 27.41 16.15 16.91
C ILE A 104 27.32 15.01 17.94
N LEU A 105 27.64 13.77 17.55
CA LEU A 105 27.56 12.61 18.44
C LEU A 105 28.55 12.70 19.61
N GLN A 106 29.75 13.24 19.37
CA GLN A 106 30.75 13.49 20.40
C GLN A 106 30.24 14.54 21.40
N GLY A 107 29.80 15.71 20.93
CA GLY A 107 29.30 16.75 21.83
C GLY A 107 28.03 16.33 22.56
N ALA A 108 27.12 15.61 21.91
CA ALA A 108 25.94 15.05 22.56
C ALA A 108 26.29 14.01 23.62
N THR A 109 27.31 13.17 23.36
CA THR A 109 27.81 12.20 24.35
C THR A 109 28.36 12.91 25.59
N GLN A 110 29.13 13.98 25.40
CA GLN A 110 29.66 14.80 26.49
C GLN A 110 28.53 15.48 27.28
N ARG A 111 27.59 16.13 26.59
CA ARG A 111 26.48 16.86 27.22
C ARG A 111 25.53 15.94 27.98
N LEU A 112 25.21 14.77 27.44
CA LEU A 112 24.26 13.84 28.06
C LEU A 112 24.90 12.91 29.10
N GLY A 113 26.23 12.91 29.23
CA GLY A 113 26.95 12.01 30.14
C GLY A 113 26.80 10.53 29.81
N ARG A 114 26.30 10.19 28.60
CA ARG A 114 26.09 8.82 28.11
C ARG A 114 26.46 8.73 26.64
N ARG A 115 26.96 7.57 26.21
CA ARG A 115 27.29 7.33 24.80
C ARG A 115 26.03 7.46 23.91
N VAL A 116 26.13 8.30 22.88
CA VAL A 116 25.13 8.43 21.81
C VAL A 116 25.71 7.80 20.55
N GLY A 117 25.10 6.72 20.05
CA GLY A 117 25.67 5.90 18.97
C GLY A 117 25.23 6.33 17.57
N ALA A 118 24.07 6.95 17.45
CA ALA A 118 23.51 7.40 16.18
C ALA A 118 22.68 8.68 16.35
N LEU A 119 22.58 9.49 15.29
CA LEU A 119 21.83 10.76 15.32
C LEU A 119 20.37 10.57 15.74
N ARG A 120 19.75 9.43 15.40
CA ARG A 120 18.38 9.10 15.80
C ARG A 120 18.19 9.00 17.32
N ASP A 121 19.26 8.74 18.07
CA ASP A 121 19.23 8.59 19.53
C ASP A 121 19.09 9.95 20.24
N LEU A 122 19.22 11.05 19.50
CA LEU A 122 18.96 12.43 19.96
C LEU A 122 17.48 12.81 19.94
N GLY A 123 16.64 11.97 19.33
CA GLY A 123 15.21 12.24 19.20
C GLY A 123 14.85 13.12 18.00
N LYS A 124 13.60 13.01 17.54
CA LYS A 124 13.06 13.75 16.37
C LYS A 124 12.74 15.21 16.69
N GLU A 125 12.84 15.58 17.95
CA GLU A 125 12.67 16.91 18.50
C GLU A 125 13.94 17.75 18.40
N ALA A 126 15.12 17.11 18.47
CA ALA A 126 16.41 17.80 18.50
C ALA A 126 17.13 17.81 17.15
N VAL A 127 16.91 16.82 16.28
CA VAL A 127 17.62 16.70 15.01
C VAL A 127 16.72 16.27 13.85
N LEU A 128 16.95 16.89 12.68
CA LEU A 128 16.51 16.38 11.38
C LEU A 128 17.72 15.90 10.57
N ALA A 129 17.73 14.61 10.28
CA ALA A 129 18.74 13.96 9.45
C ALA A 129 18.11 13.23 8.25
N LEU A 130 18.17 13.88 7.09
CA LEU A 130 17.80 13.25 5.82
C LEU A 130 18.95 12.38 5.28
N PRO A 131 18.67 11.34 4.50
CA PRO A 131 19.69 10.65 3.70
C PRO A 131 20.42 11.62 2.77
N PRO A 132 21.70 11.36 2.40
CA PRO A 132 22.49 12.28 1.58
C PRO A 132 21.83 12.68 0.25
N GLU A 133 21.15 11.75 -0.44
CA GLU A 133 20.46 12.04 -1.70
C GLU A 133 19.28 13.00 -1.50
N GLU A 134 18.51 12.82 -0.42
CA GLU A 134 17.40 13.71 -0.08
C GLU A 134 17.92 15.09 0.37
N GLN A 135 19.05 15.14 1.09
CA GLN A 135 19.72 16.41 1.40
C GLN A 135 20.12 17.16 0.13
N TYR A 136 20.69 16.45 -0.86
CA TYR A 136 21.08 17.02 -2.15
C TYR A 136 19.86 17.54 -2.93
N LEU A 137 18.80 16.73 -3.07
CA LEU A 137 17.58 17.12 -3.80
C LEU A 137 16.88 18.32 -3.14
N VAL A 138 16.79 18.32 -1.81
CA VAL A 138 16.25 19.46 -1.06
C VAL A 138 17.09 20.72 -1.22
N ALA A 139 18.43 20.60 -1.13
CA ALA A 139 19.32 21.77 -1.19
C ALA A 139 19.45 22.36 -2.60
N THR A 140 19.35 21.53 -3.64
CA THR A 140 19.50 21.96 -5.04
C THR A 140 18.18 22.32 -5.69
N GLY A 141 17.05 21.83 -5.17
CA GLY A 141 15.76 21.98 -5.83
C GLY A 141 15.64 21.13 -7.10
N ARG A 142 16.53 20.16 -7.31
CA ARG A 142 16.43 19.19 -8.42
C ARG A 142 15.45 18.09 -8.04
N ASN A 143 14.77 17.54 -9.05
CA ASN A 143 13.87 16.38 -8.92
C ASN A 143 14.14 15.37 -10.04
N TYR A 144 13.64 14.15 -9.84
CA TYR A 144 13.78 13.09 -10.84
C TYR A 144 12.86 13.35 -12.04
N PHE A 145 13.22 12.78 -13.19
CA PHE A 145 12.35 12.60 -14.36
C PHE A 145 11.69 13.86 -14.94
N ARG A 146 12.20 15.06 -14.64
CA ARG A 146 11.77 16.27 -15.32
C ARG A 146 11.96 16.10 -16.83
N ASP A 147 10.93 16.45 -17.59
CA ASP A 147 10.84 16.29 -19.06
C ASP A 147 10.93 14.84 -19.57
N LEU A 148 10.85 13.84 -18.68
CA LEU A 148 10.73 12.43 -19.06
C LEU A 148 9.28 11.95 -18.92
N THR A 149 8.87 11.09 -19.84
CA THR A 149 7.72 10.21 -19.65
C THR A 149 8.21 8.88 -19.11
N PHE A 150 7.28 8.07 -18.61
CA PHE A 150 7.60 6.73 -18.12
C PHE A 150 8.27 5.85 -19.19
N ASP A 151 7.93 6.06 -20.47
CA ASP A 151 8.46 5.29 -21.60
C ASP A 151 9.87 5.72 -22.02
N HIS A 152 10.35 6.88 -21.57
CA HIS A 152 11.76 7.26 -21.75
C HIS A 152 12.70 6.47 -20.83
N LEU A 153 12.20 5.87 -19.75
CA LEU A 153 13.04 5.08 -18.86
C LEU A 153 13.44 3.76 -19.52
N ARG A 154 14.73 3.42 -19.48
CA ARG A 154 15.18 2.07 -19.85
C ARG A 154 14.92 1.13 -18.68
N ARG A 155 13.89 0.29 -18.79
CA ARG A 155 13.48 -0.64 -17.73
C ARG A 155 13.87 -2.06 -18.09
N LEU A 156 14.43 -2.80 -17.14
CA LEU A 156 14.76 -4.21 -17.28
C LEU A 156 14.07 -5.00 -16.18
N GLN A 157 13.51 -6.14 -16.55
CA GLN A 157 12.95 -7.10 -15.61
C GLN A 157 13.84 -8.35 -15.58
N PHE A 158 14.01 -8.96 -14.42
CA PHE A 158 14.59 -10.31 -14.34
C PHE A 158 13.88 -11.11 -13.26
N ASP A 159 13.83 -12.43 -13.43
CA ASP A 159 13.24 -13.37 -12.48
C ASP A 159 14.12 -14.62 -12.33
N LEU A 160 14.21 -15.17 -11.12
CA LEU A 160 15.08 -16.30 -10.79
C LEU A 160 14.32 -17.61 -10.63
N GLU A 161 14.74 -18.62 -11.39
CA GLU A 161 14.28 -19.99 -11.18
C GLU A 161 15.31 -20.79 -10.38
N THR A 162 14.84 -21.38 -9.28
CA THR A 162 15.71 -21.98 -8.26
C THR A 162 15.29 -23.42 -7.95
N THR A 163 16.25 -24.23 -7.50
CA THR A 163 15.97 -25.63 -7.09
C THR A 163 15.14 -25.72 -5.80
N GLY A 164 14.89 -24.58 -5.14
CA GLY A 164 14.21 -24.44 -3.85
C GLY A 164 14.47 -23.05 -3.25
N LEU A 165 13.82 -22.74 -2.13
CA LEU A 165 13.75 -21.37 -1.59
C LEU A 165 14.88 -20.97 -0.62
N ASP A 166 15.79 -21.89 -0.23
CA ASP A 166 16.89 -21.58 0.68
C ASP A 166 18.22 -21.43 -0.08
N ALA A 167 18.65 -20.20 -0.32
CA ALA A 167 19.94 -19.90 -0.95
C ALA A 167 21.19 -20.52 -0.25
N GLY A 168 21.07 -21.02 0.98
CA GLY A 168 22.11 -21.77 1.67
C GLY A 168 22.29 -23.21 1.14
N ARG A 169 21.24 -23.80 0.57
CA ARG A 169 21.23 -25.17 0.04
C ARG A 169 20.95 -25.17 -1.46
N ASP A 170 19.93 -24.43 -1.86
CA ASP A 170 19.35 -24.42 -3.19
C ASP A 170 20.14 -23.50 -4.14
N ARG A 171 20.02 -23.75 -5.45
CA ARG A 171 20.81 -23.11 -6.51
C ARG A 171 19.91 -22.42 -7.53
N ILE A 172 20.45 -21.40 -8.20
CA ILE A 172 19.85 -20.79 -9.38
C ILE A 172 20.17 -21.68 -10.59
N PHE A 173 19.17 -22.07 -11.37
CA PHE A 173 19.38 -22.87 -12.59
C PHE A 173 18.94 -22.16 -13.88
N MET A 174 18.06 -21.16 -13.78
CA MET A 174 17.63 -20.33 -14.90
C MET A 174 17.32 -18.90 -14.42
N VAL A 175 17.52 -17.93 -15.29
CA VAL A 175 17.13 -16.53 -15.09
C VAL A 175 16.40 -16.05 -16.34
N ALA A 176 15.16 -15.62 -16.21
CA ALA A 176 14.48 -14.89 -17.27
C ALA A 176 14.89 -13.42 -17.20
N VAL A 177 15.14 -12.80 -18.36
CA VAL A 177 15.49 -11.38 -18.47
C VAL A 177 14.66 -10.76 -19.58
N ARG A 178 13.95 -9.68 -19.28
CA ARG A 178 13.30 -8.82 -20.26
C ARG A 178 14.03 -7.50 -20.35
N ASP A 179 14.63 -7.22 -21.50
CA ASP A 179 15.47 -6.04 -21.67
C ASP A 179 14.66 -4.77 -22.01
N PRO A 180 15.30 -3.58 -22.06
CA PRO A 180 14.61 -2.33 -22.37
C PRO A 180 13.96 -2.25 -23.77
N SER A 181 14.34 -3.12 -24.72
CA SER A 181 13.65 -3.22 -26.02
C SER A 181 12.32 -3.97 -25.91
N GLY A 182 12.15 -4.70 -24.82
CA GLY A 182 10.99 -5.53 -24.55
C GLY A 182 11.14 -6.99 -24.92
N ALA A 183 12.29 -7.38 -25.48
CA ALA A 183 12.62 -8.78 -25.74
C ALA A 183 12.90 -9.52 -24.42
N ALA A 184 12.27 -10.69 -24.26
CA ALA A 184 12.51 -11.61 -23.16
C ALA A 184 13.40 -12.78 -23.62
N GLU A 185 14.33 -13.18 -22.78
CA GLU A 185 15.20 -14.35 -22.99
C GLU A 185 15.45 -15.09 -21.67
N THR A 186 15.98 -16.31 -21.75
CA THR A 186 16.39 -17.10 -20.59
C THR A 186 17.88 -17.38 -20.62
N LEU A 187 18.56 -17.12 -19.50
CA LEU A 187 19.92 -17.58 -19.24
C LEU A 187 19.83 -18.86 -18.40
N GLU A 188 20.48 -19.92 -18.83
CA GLU A 188 20.40 -21.23 -18.18
C GLU A 188 21.76 -21.73 -17.73
N VAL A 189 21.78 -22.53 -16.67
CA VAL A 189 23.00 -23.18 -16.21
C VAL A 189 23.55 -24.13 -17.27
N GLU A 190 24.83 -23.99 -17.59
CA GLU A 190 25.54 -24.85 -18.54
C GLU A 190 26.50 -25.76 -17.77
N GLY A 191 26.08 -27.01 -17.54
CA GLY A 191 26.80 -27.98 -16.73
C GLY A 191 26.26 -28.08 -15.29
N GLU A 192 27.06 -28.69 -14.40
CA GLU A 192 26.65 -28.97 -13.03
C GLU A 192 27.58 -28.31 -12.00
N GLY A 193 27.04 -28.03 -10.81
CA GLY A 193 27.82 -27.57 -9.68
C GLY A 193 27.98 -26.05 -9.56
N ASP A 194 28.75 -25.65 -8.56
CA ASP A 194 28.91 -24.24 -8.15
C ASP A 194 29.60 -23.38 -9.24
N ALA A 195 30.48 -23.98 -10.07
CA ALA A 195 31.12 -23.28 -11.18
C ALA A 195 30.14 -22.87 -12.29
N ALA A 196 29.17 -23.74 -12.61
CA ALA A 196 28.15 -23.49 -13.62
C ALA A 196 27.14 -22.42 -13.16
N GLU A 197 26.71 -22.47 -11.89
CA GLU A 197 25.88 -21.41 -11.30
C GLU A 197 26.63 -20.07 -11.23
N ALA A 198 27.92 -20.09 -10.88
CA ALA A 198 28.74 -18.88 -10.86
C ALA A 198 28.84 -18.24 -12.26
N ASP A 199 28.96 -19.05 -13.31
CA ASP A 199 28.93 -18.58 -14.70
C ASP A 199 27.58 -17.94 -15.07
N LEU A 200 26.46 -18.59 -14.71
CA LEU A 200 25.11 -18.04 -14.91
C LEU A 200 24.96 -16.65 -14.28
N ILE A 201 25.41 -16.49 -13.02
CA ILE A 201 25.38 -15.19 -12.34
C ILE A 201 26.26 -14.15 -13.07
N ARG A 202 27.45 -14.53 -13.56
CA ARG A 202 28.30 -13.62 -14.34
C ARG A 202 27.63 -13.20 -15.66
N ARG A 203 26.99 -14.12 -16.37
CA ARG A 203 26.23 -13.82 -17.59
C ARG A 203 25.05 -12.89 -17.31
N LEU A 204 24.32 -13.09 -16.21
CA LEU A 204 23.27 -12.16 -15.78
C LEU A 204 23.82 -10.75 -15.54
N VAL A 205 24.92 -10.62 -14.78
CA VAL A 205 25.57 -9.33 -14.51
C VAL A 205 26.01 -8.67 -15.82
N ALA A 206 26.66 -9.41 -16.71
CA ALA A 206 27.09 -8.92 -18.01
C ALA A 206 25.90 -8.45 -18.87
N ARG A 207 24.79 -9.19 -18.85
CA ARG A 207 23.59 -8.83 -19.59
C ARG A 207 22.95 -7.55 -19.07
N ILE A 208 22.82 -7.39 -17.76
CA ILE A 208 22.31 -6.15 -17.14
C ILE A 208 23.23 -4.96 -17.47
N GLN A 209 24.55 -5.15 -17.44
CA GLN A 209 25.50 -4.10 -17.78
C GLN A 209 25.40 -3.69 -19.26
N ALA A 210 25.29 -4.66 -20.17
CA ALA A 210 25.13 -4.41 -21.60
C ALA A 210 23.79 -3.73 -21.94
N ALA A 211 22.71 -4.13 -21.26
CA ALA A 211 21.40 -3.52 -21.42
C ALA A 211 21.33 -2.10 -20.85
N ASP A 212 22.20 -1.77 -19.89
CA ASP A 212 22.26 -0.49 -19.16
C ASP A 212 20.89 0.14 -18.79
N PRO A 213 20.05 -0.55 -17.99
CA PRO A 213 18.76 -0.03 -17.57
C PRO A 213 18.87 1.08 -16.51
N ASP A 214 17.96 2.05 -16.55
CA ASP A 214 17.80 3.01 -15.45
C ASP A 214 17.07 2.38 -14.26
N VAL A 215 16.13 1.47 -14.55
CA VAL A 215 15.29 0.82 -13.56
C VAL A 215 15.38 -0.68 -13.72
N ILE A 216 15.60 -1.38 -12.61
CA ILE A 216 15.51 -2.85 -12.54
C ILE A 216 14.26 -3.19 -11.72
N GLU A 217 13.41 -4.04 -12.28
CA GLU A 217 12.08 -4.34 -11.75
C GLU A 217 11.90 -5.86 -11.57
N ASN A 218 11.33 -6.29 -10.44
CA ASN A 218 10.72 -7.63 -10.31
C ASN A 218 9.53 -7.59 -9.34
N HIS A 219 8.83 -8.71 -9.16
CA HIS A 219 7.81 -8.90 -8.14
C HIS A 219 8.39 -9.58 -6.91
N ASN A 220 8.31 -8.94 -5.74
CA ASN A 220 8.99 -9.35 -4.51
C ASN A 220 10.53 -9.31 -4.59
N LEU A 221 11.05 -8.40 -5.44
CA LEU A 221 12.47 -8.20 -5.73
C LEU A 221 13.34 -8.09 -4.45
N HIS A 222 12.87 -7.34 -3.45
CA HIS A 222 13.62 -7.16 -2.20
C HIS A 222 13.38 -8.28 -1.18
N GLY A 223 12.28 -9.02 -1.31
CA GLY A 223 11.94 -10.12 -0.41
C GLY A 223 12.53 -11.47 -0.82
N PHE A 224 12.84 -11.67 -2.11
CA PHE A 224 13.34 -12.93 -2.62
C PHE A 224 14.58 -12.79 -3.52
N ASP A 225 14.45 -12.25 -4.73
CA ASP A 225 15.46 -12.36 -5.79
C ASP A 225 16.81 -11.76 -5.41
N LEU A 226 16.83 -10.49 -4.97
CA LEU A 226 18.07 -9.83 -4.58
C LEU A 226 18.73 -10.50 -3.35
N PRO A 227 18.01 -10.84 -2.26
CA PRO A 227 18.57 -11.64 -1.18
C PRO A 227 19.13 -12.99 -1.62
N PHE A 228 18.42 -13.72 -2.48
CA PHE A 228 18.85 -15.04 -2.95
C PHE A 228 20.12 -14.91 -3.79
N LEU A 229 20.10 -13.99 -4.77
CA LEU A 229 21.21 -13.71 -5.67
C LEU A 229 22.45 -13.21 -4.92
N ASP A 230 22.32 -12.29 -3.95
CA ASP A 230 23.45 -11.79 -3.15
C ASP A 230 24.10 -12.91 -2.33
N ARG A 231 23.29 -13.77 -1.69
CA ARG A 231 23.80 -14.89 -0.88
C ARG A 231 24.51 -15.93 -1.75
N ARG A 232 23.94 -16.28 -2.91
CA ARG A 232 24.59 -17.19 -3.87
C ARG A 232 25.87 -16.58 -4.43
N ALA A 233 25.84 -15.34 -4.90
CA ALA A 233 27.01 -14.65 -5.45
C ALA A 233 28.17 -14.58 -4.45
N ARG A 234 27.90 -14.27 -3.17
CA ARG A 234 28.92 -14.28 -2.11
C ARG A 234 29.53 -15.66 -1.89
N ARG A 235 28.70 -16.72 -1.83
CA ARG A 235 29.16 -18.09 -1.66
C ARG A 235 30.06 -18.54 -2.81
N LEU A 236 29.73 -18.12 -4.03
CA LEU A 236 30.40 -18.52 -5.26
C LEU A 236 31.57 -17.60 -5.64
N GLY A 237 31.83 -16.55 -4.85
CA GLY A 237 32.88 -15.58 -5.14
C GLY A 237 32.64 -14.77 -6.42
N VAL A 238 31.36 -14.52 -6.77
CA VAL A 238 30.98 -13.76 -7.97
C VAL A 238 30.67 -12.30 -7.61
N PRO A 239 31.39 -11.33 -8.21
CA PRO A 239 31.07 -9.90 -8.14
C PRO A 239 29.66 -9.54 -8.65
N LEU A 240 28.72 -9.24 -7.74
CA LEU A 240 27.36 -8.81 -8.11
C LEU A 240 27.29 -7.30 -8.41
N SER A 241 27.93 -6.86 -9.50
CA SER A 241 28.12 -5.45 -9.86
C SER A 241 26.92 -4.88 -10.64
N LEU A 242 25.74 -4.84 -10.01
CA LEU A 242 24.51 -4.32 -10.66
C LEU A 242 24.47 -2.79 -10.76
N GLY A 243 25.13 -2.07 -9.85
CA GLY A 243 25.25 -0.60 -9.91
C GLY A 243 26.21 -0.12 -11.01
N ARG A 244 26.07 1.15 -11.41
CA ARG A 244 27.00 1.83 -12.33
C ARG A 244 28.28 2.31 -11.63
N ILE A 245 28.27 2.44 -10.31
CA ILE A 245 29.44 2.81 -9.50
C ILE A 245 29.51 2.03 -8.18
N GLY A 246 30.72 1.94 -7.62
CA GLY A 246 30.98 1.34 -6.32
C GLY A 246 31.67 -0.02 -6.38
N PRO A 247 31.87 -0.66 -5.21
CA PRO A 247 32.50 -1.97 -5.15
C PRO A 247 31.59 -3.04 -5.78
N ALA A 248 32.21 -4.14 -6.21
CA ALA A 248 31.52 -5.35 -6.62
C ALA A 248 30.58 -5.85 -5.52
N GLY A 249 29.28 -5.86 -5.78
CA GLY A 249 28.25 -6.34 -4.85
C GLY A 249 27.07 -5.37 -4.66
N LEU A 250 25.98 -5.88 -4.10
CA LEU A 250 24.83 -5.06 -3.73
C LEU A 250 25.07 -4.35 -2.41
N ARG A 251 24.75 -3.05 -2.38
CA ARG A 251 24.74 -2.28 -1.13
C ARG A 251 23.38 -2.46 -0.45
N GLN A 252 23.38 -2.47 0.88
CA GLN A 252 22.17 -2.55 1.69
C GLN A 252 21.91 -1.21 2.40
N ARG A 253 20.64 -0.85 2.54
CA ARG A 253 20.16 0.25 3.38
C ARG A 253 19.05 -0.27 4.29
N THR A 254 18.95 0.32 5.49
CA THR A 254 17.83 0.05 6.38
C THR A 254 16.53 0.58 5.76
N ALA A 255 15.52 -0.27 5.67
CA ALA A 255 14.18 0.09 5.23
C ALA A 255 13.58 1.03 6.29
N ARG A 256 13.50 2.33 5.97
CA ARG A 256 12.84 3.33 6.82
C ARG A 256 11.32 3.33 6.62
N ARG A 257 10.66 2.16 6.57
CA ARG A 257 9.22 2.14 6.87
C ARG A 257 9.09 2.47 8.36
N GLY A 258 8.08 3.25 8.73
CA GLY A 258 7.78 3.61 10.12
C GLY A 258 7.50 2.37 10.96
N ALA A 259 8.55 1.69 11.39
CA ALA A 259 8.50 0.44 12.10
C ALA A 259 7.99 0.69 13.52
N ALA A 260 6.68 0.48 13.72
CA ALA A 260 6.29 -0.27 14.90
C ALA A 260 7.02 -1.61 14.84
N ALA A 261 7.79 -1.93 15.88
CA ALA A 261 8.44 -3.23 16.01
C ALA A 261 7.36 -4.33 15.95
N GLY A 262 7.50 -5.29 15.03
CA GLY A 262 6.63 -6.49 15.04
C GLY A 262 6.27 -7.14 13.70
N LEU A 263 6.80 -6.70 12.56
CA LEU A 263 6.56 -7.36 11.27
C LEU A 263 7.87 -7.61 10.51
N ASP A 264 8.19 -8.89 10.39
CA ASP A 264 9.12 -9.57 9.47
C ASP A 264 10.52 -8.93 9.28
N ASP A 265 11.52 -9.52 9.95
CA ASP A 265 12.90 -9.01 10.00
C ASP A 265 13.56 -8.95 8.61
N ARG A 266 13.09 -9.78 7.65
CA ARG A 266 13.56 -9.81 6.26
C ARG A 266 13.14 -8.60 5.42
N ARG A 267 12.04 -7.92 5.77
CA ARG A 267 11.55 -6.70 5.07
C ARG A 267 12.25 -5.42 5.53
N LYS A 268 13.21 -5.52 6.46
CA LYS A 268 13.93 -4.36 7.02
C LYS A 268 15.15 -3.93 6.22
N VAL A 269 15.56 -4.68 5.20
CA VAL A 269 16.74 -4.38 4.38
C VAL A 269 16.31 -4.15 2.94
N ARG A 270 16.63 -2.97 2.41
CA ARG A 270 16.49 -2.66 0.97
C ARG A 270 17.86 -2.71 0.33
N TYR A 271 17.97 -3.38 -0.80
CA TYR A 271 19.16 -3.34 -1.64
C TYR A 271 19.16 -2.04 -2.45
N VAL A 272 20.33 -1.55 -2.82
CA VAL A 272 20.50 -0.40 -3.71
C VAL A 272 21.61 -0.67 -4.71
N ALA A 273 21.41 -0.18 -5.94
CA ALA A 273 22.36 -0.26 -7.04
C ALA A 273 22.71 1.17 -7.51
N PRO A 274 23.81 1.78 -7.02
CA PRO A 274 24.15 3.16 -7.35
C PRO A 274 24.09 3.46 -8.86
N GLY A 275 23.37 4.50 -9.25
CA GLY A 275 23.14 4.86 -10.64
C GLY A 275 22.00 4.12 -11.35
N ARG A 276 21.29 3.22 -10.66
CA ARG A 276 20.03 2.59 -11.09
C ARG A 276 19.00 2.68 -9.97
N GLU A 277 17.72 2.59 -10.31
CA GLU A 277 16.62 2.49 -9.34
C GLU A 277 16.10 1.05 -9.31
N LEU A 278 15.82 0.53 -8.12
CA LEU A 278 15.26 -0.82 -7.93
C LEU A 278 13.78 -0.69 -7.56
N ILE A 279 12.90 -1.27 -8.37
CA ILE A 279 11.45 -1.19 -8.16
C ILE A 279 10.88 -2.58 -7.93
N ASP A 280 10.16 -2.73 -6.83
CA ASP A 280 9.47 -3.96 -6.48
C ASP A 280 7.97 -3.79 -6.76
N THR A 281 7.44 -4.52 -7.73
CA THR A 281 6.04 -4.41 -8.10
C THR A 281 5.11 -4.88 -6.98
N LEU A 282 5.58 -5.69 -6.02
CA LEU A 282 4.81 -6.06 -4.83
C LEU A 282 4.45 -4.82 -3.98
N ASP A 283 5.33 -3.82 -3.91
CA ASP A 283 5.04 -2.57 -3.20
C ASP A 283 3.92 -1.77 -3.88
N ALA A 284 3.88 -1.79 -5.21
CA ALA A 284 2.83 -1.15 -6.00
C ALA A 284 1.48 -1.88 -5.85
N VAL A 285 1.51 -3.22 -5.85
CA VAL A 285 0.35 -4.09 -5.61
C VAL A 285 -0.24 -3.85 -4.22
N LEU A 286 0.60 -3.87 -3.18
CA LEU A 286 0.15 -3.63 -1.79
C LEU A 286 -0.49 -2.24 -1.64
N ARG A 287 0.03 -1.22 -2.33
CA ARG A 287 -0.54 0.12 -2.32
C ARG A 287 -1.89 0.18 -3.04
N HIS A 288 -2.00 -0.49 -4.19
CA HIS A 288 -3.25 -0.59 -4.94
C HIS A 288 -4.33 -1.27 -4.10
N ASP A 289 -4.04 -2.44 -3.54
CA ASP A 289 -5.00 -3.23 -2.75
C ASP A 289 -5.38 -2.55 -1.43
N PHE A 290 -4.48 -1.76 -0.83
CA PHE A 290 -4.83 -0.93 0.34
C PHE A 290 -6.00 0.03 0.04
N SER A 291 -6.09 0.49 -1.21
CA SER A 291 -7.12 1.44 -1.68
C SER A 291 -8.35 0.72 -2.22
N GLU A 292 -8.20 -0.21 -3.15
CA GLU A 292 -9.31 -0.86 -3.87
C GLU A 292 -9.93 -2.05 -3.10
N ARG A 293 -9.09 -2.79 -2.36
CA ARG A 293 -9.46 -3.97 -1.54
C ARG A 293 -10.20 -5.05 -2.34
N ASP A 294 -9.80 -5.26 -3.57
CA ASP A 294 -10.45 -6.15 -4.53
C ASP A 294 -9.59 -7.36 -4.92
N LEU A 295 -8.27 -7.30 -4.73
CA LEU A 295 -7.35 -8.36 -5.17
C LEU A 295 -7.62 -9.71 -4.46
N PRO A 296 -7.45 -10.84 -5.18
CA PRO A 296 -7.60 -12.19 -4.62
C PRO A 296 -6.39 -12.63 -3.79
N GLY A 297 -5.22 -12.03 -4.05
CA GLY A 297 -3.95 -12.31 -3.41
C GLY A 297 -2.89 -11.31 -3.87
N HIS A 298 -1.68 -11.41 -3.34
CA HIS A 298 -0.59 -10.48 -3.67
C HIS A 298 0.52 -11.07 -4.53
N GLY A 299 0.48 -12.37 -4.84
CA GLY A 299 1.46 -13.02 -5.72
C GLY A 299 1.27 -12.64 -7.19
N LEU A 300 2.37 -12.61 -7.95
CA LEU A 300 2.44 -12.14 -9.34
C LEU A 300 1.31 -12.69 -10.21
N LYS A 301 1.20 -14.02 -10.31
CA LYS A 301 0.21 -14.70 -11.17
C LYS A 301 -1.23 -14.33 -10.82
N ALA A 302 -1.56 -14.32 -9.52
CA ALA A 302 -2.91 -14.01 -9.05
C ALA A 302 -3.30 -12.58 -9.42
N VAL A 303 -2.37 -11.64 -9.24
CA VAL A 303 -2.57 -10.23 -9.57
C VAL A 303 -2.60 -10.01 -11.08
N ALA A 304 -1.67 -10.60 -11.84
CA ALA A 304 -1.60 -10.49 -13.29
C ALA A 304 -2.87 -11.02 -13.95
N ARG A 305 -3.40 -12.16 -13.48
CA ARG A 305 -4.69 -12.70 -13.94
C ARG A 305 -5.85 -11.77 -13.60
N HIS A 306 -5.91 -11.27 -12.36
CA HIS A 306 -6.98 -10.38 -11.90
C HIS A 306 -7.03 -9.07 -12.71
N LEU A 307 -5.86 -8.53 -13.05
CA LEU A 307 -5.73 -7.28 -13.81
C LEU A 307 -5.72 -7.49 -15.33
N GLY A 308 -5.93 -8.72 -15.81
CA GLY A 308 -5.98 -9.03 -17.25
C GLY A 308 -4.65 -8.91 -17.99
N LEU A 309 -3.53 -9.04 -17.28
CA LEU A 309 -2.18 -9.04 -17.84
C LEU A 309 -1.72 -10.44 -18.26
N ALA A 310 -2.19 -11.48 -17.59
CA ALA A 310 -1.89 -12.86 -17.95
C ALA A 310 -2.68 -13.28 -19.19
N GLY A 311 -1.99 -13.87 -20.18
CA GLY A 311 -2.62 -14.44 -21.38
C GLY A 311 -3.43 -15.70 -21.10
N PRO A 312 -4.35 -16.11 -22.01
CA PRO A 312 -5.19 -17.31 -21.83
C PRO A 312 -4.36 -18.61 -21.77
N ASP A 313 -3.22 -18.65 -22.47
CA ASP A 313 -2.32 -19.79 -22.55
C ASP A 313 -1.15 -19.71 -21.55
N ARG A 314 -1.31 -18.94 -20.46
CA ARG A 314 -0.28 -18.79 -19.43
C ARG A 314 0.06 -20.15 -18.82
N GLU A 315 1.30 -20.58 -19.03
CA GLU A 315 1.85 -21.83 -18.49
C GLU A 315 1.75 -21.86 -16.96
N GLN A 316 1.31 -22.98 -16.39
CA GLN A 316 1.14 -23.14 -14.95
C GLN A 316 2.01 -24.27 -14.43
N ILE A 317 2.94 -23.92 -13.56
CA ILE A 317 3.85 -24.86 -12.92
C ILE A 317 3.79 -24.60 -11.40
N PRO A 318 3.46 -25.61 -10.58
CA PRO A 318 3.52 -25.46 -9.13
C PRO A 318 4.95 -25.21 -8.66
N GLY A 319 5.16 -24.23 -7.77
CA GLY A 319 6.49 -23.74 -7.40
C GLY A 319 7.48 -24.83 -7.00
N ARG A 320 7.04 -25.79 -6.17
CA ARG A 320 7.87 -26.92 -5.70
C ARG A 320 8.30 -27.90 -6.80
N GLN A 321 7.59 -27.91 -7.93
CA GLN A 321 7.82 -28.84 -9.04
C GLN A 321 8.64 -28.21 -10.17
N ILE A 322 8.91 -26.89 -10.15
CA ILE A 322 9.56 -26.18 -11.25
C ILE A 322 10.88 -26.85 -11.66
N TYR A 323 11.73 -27.23 -10.71
CA TYR A 323 13.00 -27.89 -11.05
C TYR A 323 12.81 -29.32 -11.60
N GLU A 324 11.83 -30.08 -11.11
CA GLU A 324 11.51 -31.40 -11.65
C GLU A 324 10.96 -31.32 -13.08
N VAL A 325 10.11 -30.31 -13.34
CA VAL A 325 9.60 -30.01 -14.67
C VAL A 325 10.73 -29.55 -15.58
N TYR A 326 11.63 -28.67 -15.12
CA TYR A 326 12.80 -28.25 -15.89
C TYR A 326 13.64 -29.44 -16.36
N ARG A 327 13.87 -30.42 -15.50
CA ARG A 327 14.63 -31.64 -15.87
C ARG A 327 13.95 -32.51 -16.93
N ARG A 328 12.63 -32.40 -17.10
CA ARG A 328 11.83 -33.20 -18.05
C ARG A 328 11.47 -32.43 -19.31
N ASP A 329 11.11 -31.16 -19.16
CA ASP A 329 10.66 -30.25 -20.20
C ASP A 329 11.18 -28.81 -19.90
N PRO A 330 12.45 -28.51 -20.24
CA PRO A 330 13.01 -27.17 -20.07
C PRO A 330 12.23 -26.10 -20.85
N ALA A 331 11.68 -26.44 -22.02
CA ALA A 331 10.97 -25.49 -22.87
C ALA A 331 9.70 -24.97 -22.19
N ARG A 332 9.03 -25.81 -21.41
CA ARG A 332 7.89 -25.42 -20.57
C ARG A 332 8.29 -24.39 -19.52
N VAL A 333 9.40 -24.62 -18.82
CA VAL A 333 9.91 -23.68 -17.80
C VAL A 333 10.37 -22.36 -18.43
N ARG A 334 10.96 -22.38 -19.63
CA ARG A 334 11.28 -21.14 -20.36
C ARG A 334 10.05 -20.28 -20.64
N ARG A 335 8.96 -20.88 -21.14
CA ARG A 335 7.70 -20.16 -21.37
C ARG A 335 7.12 -19.61 -20.06
N TYR A 336 7.21 -20.39 -18.99
CA TYR A 336 6.79 -19.97 -17.67
C TYR A 336 7.56 -18.73 -17.17
N ALA A 337 8.90 -18.80 -17.17
CA ALA A 337 9.75 -17.75 -16.62
C ALA A 337 9.73 -16.46 -17.48
N THR A 338 9.64 -16.59 -18.80
CA THR A 338 9.49 -15.43 -19.71
C THR A 338 8.15 -14.71 -19.50
N ALA A 339 7.07 -15.44 -19.24
CA ALA A 339 5.79 -14.83 -18.91
C ALA A 339 5.84 -14.05 -17.59
N ASP A 340 6.58 -14.51 -16.58
CA ASP A 340 6.73 -13.78 -15.31
C ASP A 340 7.35 -12.39 -15.51
N VAL A 341 8.45 -12.27 -16.27
CA VAL A 341 9.06 -10.97 -16.55
C VAL A 341 8.20 -10.05 -17.43
N GLU A 342 7.34 -10.60 -18.28
CA GLU A 342 6.35 -9.85 -19.05
C GLU A 342 5.22 -9.32 -18.17
N GLU A 343 4.69 -10.15 -17.27
CA GLU A 343 3.65 -9.78 -16.30
C GLU A 343 4.15 -8.70 -15.33
N VAL A 344 5.40 -8.82 -14.86
CA VAL A 344 6.08 -7.78 -14.07
C VAL A 344 6.15 -6.47 -14.84
N ALA A 345 6.54 -6.50 -16.11
CA ALA A 345 6.62 -5.28 -16.93
C ALA A 345 5.25 -4.61 -17.09
N GLY A 346 4.20 -5.42 -17.25
CA GLY A 346 2.79 -4.99 -17.29
C GLY A 346 2.33 -4.37 -15.97
N LEU A 347 2.62 -5.03 -14.84
CA LEU A 347 2.29 -4.52 -13.50
C LEU A 347 3.02 -3.20 -13.19
N ALA A 348 4.31 -3.13 -13.49
CA ALA A 348 5.11 -1.91 -13.31
C ALA A 348 4.54 -0.76 -14.14
N ARG A 349 4.11 -1.01 -15.38
CA ARG A 349 3.44 -0.01 -16.21
C ARG A 349 2.10 0.41 -15.61
N LEU A 350 1.24 -0.54 -15.24
CA LEU A 350 -0.11 -0.27 -14.77
C LEU A 350 -0.13 0.47 -13.42
N LEU A 351 0.72 0.07 -12.48
CA LEU A 351 0.68 0.55 -11.10
C LEU A 351 1.82 1.53 -10.73
N GLY A 352 2.89 1.60 -11.53
CA GLY A 352 4.08 2.42 -11.23
C GLY A 352 3.97 3.90 -11.59
N GLY A 353 3.00 4.28 -12.44
CA GLY A 353 2.86 5.64 -12.96
C GLY A 353 2.76 6.71 -11.87
N ALA A 354 2.00 6.46 -10.80
CA ALA A 354 1.87 7.41 -9.70
C ALA A 354 3.20 7.66 -8.97
N ALA A 355 3.98 6.60 -8.70
CA ALA A 355 5.29 6.75 -8.06
C ALA A 355 6.28 7.53 -8.95
N PHE A 356 6.23 7.30 -10.27
CA PHE A 356 7.02 8.05 -11.24
C PHE A 356 6.68 9.55 -11.22
N ALA A 357 5.39 9.90 -11.25
CA ALA A 357 4.94 11.29 -11.19
C ALA A 357 5.27 11.94 -9.83
N LEU A 358 5.20 11.22 -8.71
CA LEU A 358 5.65 11.74 -7.41
C LEU A 358 7.15 12.08 -7.41
N ALA A 359 7.99 11.32 -8.11
CA ALA A 359 9.42 11.56 -8.17
C ALA A 359 9.78 12.85 -8.94
N GLN A 360 8.88 13.33 -9.80
CA GLN A 360 8.99 14.64 -10.45
C GLN A 360 8.76 15.82 -9.50
N MET A 361 8.17 15.56 -8.32
CA MET A 361 7.74 16.59 -7.38
C MET A 361 8.50 16.52 -6.05
N ALA A 362 8.52 15.34 -5.42
CA ALA A 362 9.08 15.15 -4.10
C ALA A 362 10.61 15.00 -4.16
N PRO A 363 11.37 15.64 -3.26
CA PRO A 363 12.83 15.55 -3.23
C PRO A 363 13.29 14.23 -2.60
N ARG A 364 12.91 13.10 -3.23
CA ARG A 364 13.25 11.73 -2.84
C ARG A 364 13.55 10.89 -4.07
N ARG A 365 14.31 9.81 -3.87
CA ARG A 365 14.57 8.80 -4.91
C ARG A 365 13.29 8.08 -5.34
N TYR A 366 13.23 7.69 -6.61
CA TYR A 366 12.08 6.99 -7.18
C TYR A 366 11.74 5.70 -6.43
N GLU A 367 12.74 4.87 -6.11
CA GLU A 367 12.53 3.61 -5.37
C GLU A 367 11.84 3.84 -4.01
N ARG A 368 12.13 4.97 -3.34
CA ARG A 368 11.57 5.30 -2.03
C ARG A 368 10.12 5.77 -2.15
N LEU A 369 9.76 6.38 -3.27
CA LEU A 369 8.40 6.85 -3.49
C LEU A 369 7.45 5.72 -3.89
N ALA A 370 7.98 4.64 -4.46
CA ALA A 370 7.23 3.41 -4.73
C ALA A 370 6.73 2.73 -3.44
N ASP A 371 7.44 2.86 -2.31
CA ASP A 371 7.09 2.20 -1.05
C ASP A 371 6.71 3.15 0.11
N ALA A 372 6.87 4.47 -0.06
CA ALA A 372 6.57 5.44 0.99
C ALA A 372 5.08 5.86 1.05
N GLY A 373 4.58 6.01 2.27
CA GLY A 373 3.26 6.61 2.52
C GLY A 373 3.25 8.10 2.20
N ALA A 374 2.15 8.61 1.67
CA ALA A 374 2.00 9.98 1.22
C ALA A 374 2.34 11.06 2.28
N ALA A 375 1.92 10.84 3.52
CA ALA A 375 2.10 11.81 4.61
C ALA A 375 3.59 12.06 4.93
N THR A 376 4.30 11.06 5.45
CA THR A 376 5.72 11.21 5.86
C THR A 376 6.69 11.05 4.69
N GLY A 377 6.27 10.37 3.63
CA GLY A 377 7.07 10.07 2.45
C GLY A 377 7.04 11.16 1.39
N VAL A 378 5.98 11.96 1.30
CA VAL A 378 5.82 12.99 0.26
C VAL A 378 5.58 14.37 0.85
N ILE A 379 4.54 14.54 1.67
CA ILE A 379 4.19 15.85 2.23
C ILE A 379 5.30 16.39 3.12
N ASP A 380 5.85 15.58 4.04
CA ASP A 380 6.93 16.04 4.94
C ASP A 380 8.17 16.55 4.19
N PRO A 381 8.75 15.82 3.21
CA PRO A 381 9.84 16.35 2.38
C PRO A 381 9.51 17.64 1.62
N LEU A 382 8.29 17.78 1.10
CA LEU A 382 7.86 18.99 0.40
C LEU A 382 7.84 20.19 1.36
N LEU A 383 7.30 20.01 2.57
CA LEU A 383 7.30 21.04 3.60
C LEU A 383 8.72 21.38 4.08
N VAL A 384 9.58 20.38 4.27
CA VAL A 384 11.00 20.59 4.62
C VAL A 384 11.70 21.40 3.53
N ARG A 385 11.48 21.08 2.25
CA ARG A 385 12.02 21.85 1.13
C ARG A 385 11.51 23.29 1.14
N ALA A 386 10.20 23.50 1.29
CA ALA A 386 9.60 24.84 1.32
C ALA A 386 10.23 25.73 2.41
N TYR A 387 10.35 25.20 3.63
CA TYR A 387 10.93 25.91 4.77
C TYR A 387 12.41 26.23 4.58
N LEU A 388 13.20 25.27 4.12
CA LEU A 388 14.63 25.49 3.92
C LEU A 388 14.94 26.45 2.76
N HIS A 389 14.15 26.39 1.68
CA HIS A 389 14.24 27.35 0.59
C HIS A 389 13.90 28.77 1.04
N ALA A 390 12.90 28.90 1.93
CA ALA A 390 12.52 30.18 2.52
C ALA A 390 13.45 30.66 3.65
N GLY A 391 14.46 29.88 4.04
CA GLY A 391 15.34 30.22 5.17
C GLY A 391 14.66 30.17 6.55
N MET A 392 13.53 29.47 6.67
CA MET A 392 12.70 29.43 7.87
C MET A 392 12.96 28.17 8.72
N ALA A 393 12.94 28.35 10.04
CA ALA A 393 13.09 27.27 11.02
C ALA A 393 11.87 26.33 10.98
N LEU A 394 12.14 25.02 11.09
CA LEU A 394 11.11 23.99 11.07
C LEU A 394 10.57 23.71 12.48
N PRO A 395 9.28 23.38 12.64
CA PRO A 395 8.81 22.78 13.87
C PRO A 395 9.47 21.41 14.10
N ALA A 396 9.78 21.15 15.37
CA ALA A 396 10.13 19.83 15.88
C ALA A 396 8.88 18.95 16.02
N HIS A 397 9.08 17.62 16.02
CA HIS A 397 8.04 16.69 16.45
C HIS A 397 7.74 16.95 17.93
N GLN A 398 6.46 16.97 18.27
CA GLN A 398 6.00 17.18 19.64
C GLN A 398 4.93 16.14 19.98
N PRO A 399 4.83 15.70 21.25
CA PRO A 399 3.67 14.97 21.71
C PRO A 399 2.42 15.85 21.60
N GLY A 400 1.26 15.22 21.51
CA GLY A 400 -0.01 15.94 21.58
C GLY A 400 -0.18 16.62 22.95
N ASP A 401 -1.00 17.65 23.00
CA ASP A 401 -1.34 18.39 24.23
C ASP A 401 -2.40 17.68 25.10
N GLY A 402 -2.68 16.41 24.81
CA GLY A 402 -3.73 15.61 25.47
C GLY A 402 -5.12 15.79 24.87
N THR A 403 -5.31 16.70 23.92
CA THR A 403 -6.60 16.87 23.23
C THR A 403 -6.94 15.62 22.43
N GLU A 404 -8.14 15.09 22.65
CA GLU A 404 -8.63 13.94 21.89
C GLU A 404 -9.02 14.34 20.47
N HIS A 405 -8.70 13.46 19.53
CA HIS A 405 -9.11 13.63 18.15
C HIS A 405 -10.58 13.21 17.97
N SER A 406 -11.45 14.15 17.59
CA SER A 406 -12.85 13.87 17.31
C SER A 406 -13.00 13.31 15.88
N GLY A 407 -13.41 12.06 15.76
CA GLY A 407 -13.56 11.35 14.49
C GLY A 407 -14.69 11.86 13.58
N ALA A 408 -14.83 11.21 12.43
CA ALA A 408 -15.90 11.44 11.47
C ALA A 408 -17.27 11.05 12.03
N ALA A 409 -18.35 11.64 11.50
CA ALA A 409 -19.70 11.17 11.76
C ALA A 409 -19.99 9.88 10.96
N LEU A 410 -20.83 9.04 11.55
CA LEU A 410 -21.30 7.78 11.01
C LEU A 410 -22.74 7.61 11.44
N HIS A 411 -23.64 7.46 10.47
CA HIS A 411 -25.07 7.32 10.70
C HIS A 411 -25.60 6.09 9.98
N LEU A 412 -26.41 5.33 10.69
CA LEU A 412 -27.19 4.24 10.15
C LEU A 412 -28.66 4.59 10.35
N PHE A 413 -29.35 4.91 9.25
CA PHE A 413 -30.73 5.36 9.26
C PHE A 413 -31.70 4.21 9.05
N ALA A 414 -31.30 3.17 8.30
CA ALA A 414 -32.12 1.99 8.10
C ALA A 414 -31.27 0.72 7.88
N THR A 415 -31.78 -0.42 8.34
CA THR A 415 -31.17 -1.74 8.18
C THR A 415 -32.12 -2.71 7.48
N GLY A 416 -31.58 -3.64 6.71
CA GLY A 416 -32.34 -4.58 5.89
C GLY A 416 -32.16 -4.32 4.40
N VAL A 417 -33.13 -4.76 3.58
CA VAL A 417 -33.03 -4.67 2.12
C VAL A 417 -33.79 -3.47 1.60
N ALA A 418 -33.10 -2.60 0.87
CA ALA A 418 -33.68 -1.48 0.15
C ALA A 418 -33.45 -1.66 -1.36
N HIS A 419 -34.32 -1.06 -2.17
CA HIS A 419 -34.22 -1.05 -3.63
C HIS A 419 -33.95 0.36 -4.15
N ARG A 420 -33.38 0.45 -5.36
CA ARG A 420 -33.15 1.71 -6.09
C ARG A 420 -32.30 2.70 -5.31
N ILE A 421 -31.04 2.35 -5.20
CA ILE A 421 -30.10 2.97 -4.29
C ILE A 421 -29.24 3.94 -5.07
N VAL A 422 -29.10 5.15 -4.55
CA VAL A 422 -28.14 6.14 -5.03
C VAL A 422 -27.09 6.32 -3.95
N LYS A 423 -25.84 6.44 -4.39
CA LYS A 423 -24.71 6.86 -3.57
C LYS A 423 -24.30 8.25 -4.03
N ALA A 424 -24.38 9.22 -3.13
CA ALA A 424 -23.79 10.54 -3.31
C ALA A 424 -22.53 10.65 -2.44
N ASP A 425 -21.41 11.06 -3.02
CA ASP A 425 -20.09 11.03 -2.37
C ASP A 425 -19.33 12.34 -2.62
N VAL A 426 -18.68 12.88 -1.60
CA VAL A 426 -17.89 14.09 -1.72
C VAL A 426 -16.44 13.73 -2.08
N ALA A 427 -16.02 14.14 -3.28
CA ALA A 427 -14.66 13.95 -3.74
C ALA A 427 -13.66 14.68 -2.82
N SER A 428 -12.86 13.89 -2.08
CA SER A 428 -11.81 14.41 -1.19
C SER A 428 -12.33 15.41 -0.15
N LEU A 429 -13.39 15.05 0.60
CA LEU A 429 -14.07 15.95 1.55
C LEU A 429 -13.11 16.76 2.44
N TYR A 430 -12.24 16.11 3.21
CA TYR A 430 -11.39 16.82 4.16
C TYR A 430 -10.40 17.79 3.49
N PRO A 431 -9.66 17.42 2.42
CA PRO A 431 -8.90 18.39 1.66
C PRO A 431 -9.75 19.55 1.11
N SER A 432 -10.96 19.29 0.63
CA SER A 432 -11.86 20.34 0.15
C SER A 432 -12.27 21.31 1.28
N LEU A 433 -12.59 20.81 2.46
CA LEU A 433 -12.90 21.63 3.64
C LEU A 433 -11.69 22.40 4.17
N MET A 434 -10.50 21.79 4.17
CA MET A 434 -9.25 22.47 4.51
C MET A 434 -9.03 23.69 3.62
N ARG A 435 -9.27 23.55 2.30
CA ARG A 435 -9.12 24.64 1.34
C ARG A 435 -10.22 25.69 1.48
N ALA A 436 -11.48 25.26 1.51
CA ALA A 436 -12.65 26.14 1.59
C ALA A 436 -12.63 27.03 2.84
N PHE A 437 -12.21 26.48 3.99
CA PHE A 437 -12.18 27.19 5.27
C PHE A 437 -10.78 27.61 5.72
N ARG A 438 -9.77 27.48 4.85
CA ARG A 438 -8.34 27.78 5.12
C ARG A 438 -7.85 27.16 6.43
N ILE A 439 -8.13 25.87 6.63
CA ILE A 439 -7.74 25.12 7.83
C ILE A 439 -6.42 24.42 7.56
N GLY A 440 -5.33 25.02 8.05
CA GLY A 440 -4.00 24.42 8.09
C GLY A 440 -3.46 24.37 9.53
N PRO A 441 -2.30 23.75 9.75
CA PRO A 441 -1.69 23.68 11.08
C PRO A 441 -1.19 25.04 11.51
N ALA A 442 -1.43 25.43 12.77
CA ALA A 442 -1.02 26.74 13.30
C ALA A 442 0.51 26.95 13.29
N ARG A 443 1.28 25.86 13.28
CA ARG A 443 2.74 25.86 13.23
C ARG A 443 3.29 26.03 11.80
N ASP A 444 2.45 25.94 10.77
CA ASP A 444 2.80 26.25 9.38
C ASP A 444 2.70 27.76 9.11
N ARG A 445 3.78 28.46 9.45
CA ARG A 445 3.92 29.92 9.28
C ARG A 445 4.09 30.35 7.83
N LEU A 446 4.52 29.44 6.94
CA LEU A 446 4.60 29.73 5.50
C LEU A 446 3.24 29.55 4.81
N GLY A 447 2.28 28.87 5.44
CA GLY A 447 1.07 28.39 4.77
C GLY A 447 1.38 27.37 3.66
N ALA A 448 2.55 26.73 3.73
CA ALA A 448 3.07 25.84 2.69
C ALA A 448 2.16 24.63 2.48
N MET A 449 1.55 24.08 3.54
CA MET A 449 0.66 22.93 3.42
C MET A 449 -0.58 23.25 2.58
N LEU A 450 -1.28 24.34 2.90
CA LEU A 450 -2.48 24.73 2.16
C LEU A 450 -2.14 25.14 0.72
N ALA A 451 -1.05 25.89 0.53
CA ALA A 451 -0.58 26.26 -0.80
C ALA A 451 -0.26 25.02 -1.66
N LEU A 452 0.47 24.03 -1.11
CA LEU A 452 0.76 22.78 -1.80
C LEU A 452 -0.52 22.03 -2.16
N VAL A 453 -1.47 21.91 -1.22
CA VAL A 453 -2.76 21.24 -1.46
C VAL A 453 -3.56 21.96 -2.56
N ASP A 454 -3.61 23.28 -2.56
CA ASP A 454 -4.27 24.07 -3.61
C ASP A 454 -3.65 23.81 -4.98
N ARG A 455 -2.32 23.92 -5.11
CA ARG A 455 -1.62 23.66 -6.39
C ARG A 455 -1.86 22.21 -6.84
N LEU A 456 -1.74 21.24 -5.95
CA LEU A 456 -1.96 19.83 -6.29
C LEU A 456 -3.37 19.57 -6.84
N VAL A 457 -4.40 20.22 -6.29
CA VAL A 457 -5.78 20.08 -6.81
C VAL A 457 -5.91 20.73 -8.19
N GLU A 458 -5.38 21.94 -8.38
CA GLU A 458 -5.40 22.62 -9.69
C GLU A 458 -4.73 21.77 -10.78
N TRP A 459 -3.50 21.31 -10.51
CA TRP A 459 -2.74 20.47 -11.43
C TRP A 459 -3.43 19.12 -11.67
N ARG A 460 -4.10 18.55 -10.67
CA ARG A 460 -4.86 17.31 -10.82
C ARG A 460 -6.05 17.50 -11.76
N LEU A 461 -6.79 18.60 -11.62
CA LEU A 461 -7.93 18.90 -12.50
C LEU A 461 -7.47 19.09 -13.94
N ALA A 462 -6.39 19.84 -14.16
CA ALA A 462 -5.78 20.00 -15.47
C ALA A 462 -5.34 18.65 -16.06
N ALA A 463 -4.64 17.82 -15.28
CA ALA A 463 -4.22 16.48 -15.72
C ALA A 463 -5.42 15.58 -16.06
N LYS A 464 -6.51 15.62 -15.27
CA LYS A 464 -7.74 14.85 -15.55
C LYS A 464 -8.39 15.32 -16.86
N ALA A 465 -8.42 16.62 -17.13
CA ALA A 465 -8.93 17.16 -18.39
C ALA A 465 -8.09 16.72 -19.59
N SER A 466 -6.76 16.84 -19.51
CA SER A 466 -5.85 16.41 -20.57
C SER A 466 -5.90 14.89 -20.80
N ALA A 467 -6.01 14.07 -19.75
CA ALA A 467 -6.19 12.63 -19.87
C ALA A 467 -7.46 12.25 -20.66
N ARG A 468 -8.55 13.00 -20.48
CA ARG A 468 -9.82 12.78 -21.20
C ARG A 468 -9.73 13.20 -22.67
N ALA A 469 -8.94 14.24 -22.97
CA ALA A 469 -8.71 14.70 -24.34
C ALA A 469 -7.74 13.80 -25.12
N ALA A 470 -6.79 13.16 -24.43
CA ALA A 470 -5.80 12.30 -25.05
C ALA A 470 -6.39 10.96 -25.53
N PRO A 471 -5.87 10.37 -26.63
CA PRO A 471 -6.35 9.09 -27.14
C PRO A 471 -6.25 7.96 -26.11
N ARG A 472 -7.24 7.06 -26.09
CA ARG A 472 -7.21 5.87 -25.22
C ARG A 472 -5.97 5.02 -25.51
N GLY A 473 -5.28 4.58 -24.45
CA GLY A 473 -4.07 3.77 -24.57
C GLY A 473 -2.79 4.53 -24.96
N SER A 474 -2.86 5.83 -25.24
CA SER A 474 -1.67 6.63 -25.57
C SER A 474 -0.74 6.84 -24.37
N ALA A 475 0.56 7.00 -24.63
CA ALA A 475 1.55 7.36 -23.61
C ALA A 475 1.25 8.71 -22.95
N GLU A 476 0.71 9.66 -23.72
CA GLU A 476 0.25 10.96 -23.22
C GLU A 476 -0.87 10.79 -22.18
N ARG A 477 -1.92 10.03 -22.52
CA ARG A 477 -3.01 9.74 -21.59
C ARG A 477 -2.49 9.10 -20.31
N PHE A 478 -1.62 8.10 -20.43
CA PHE A 478 -0.98 7.45 -19.29
C PHE A 478 -0.23 8.46 -18.39
N ALA A 479 0.55 9.36 -18.97
CA ALA A 479 1.29 10.37 -18.20
C ALA A 479 0.36 11.34 -17.45
N HIS A 480 -0.78 11.70 -18.03
CA HIS A 480 -1.78 12.53 -17.37
C HIS A 480 -2.54 11.77 -16.26
N GLU A 481 -2.90 10.51 -16.49
CA GLU A 481 -3.53 9.66 -15.48
C GLU A 481 -2.59 9.41 -14.29
N ALA A 482 -1.32 9.11 -14.57
CA ALA A 482 -0.26 8.97 -13.57
C ALA A 482 -0.11 10.23 -12.69
N ARG A 483 -0.05 11.42 -13.29
CA ARG A 483 0.00 12.70 -12.56
C ARG A 483 -1.25 12.92 -11.70
N SER A 484 -2.43 12.69 -12.26
CA SER A 484 -3.70 12.82 -11.54
C SER A 484 -3.77 11.86 -10.33
N ALA A 485 -3.31 10.62 -10.51
CA ALA A 485 -3.26 9.61 -9.45
C ALA A 485 -2.25 9.98 -8.34
N ALA A 486 -1.05 10.44 -8.71
CA ALA A 486 -0.05 10.92 -7.76
C ALA A 486 -0.58 12.09 -6.91
N MET A 487 -1.20 13.08 -7.56
CA MET A 487 -1.76 14.23 -6.85
C MET A 487 -2.94 13.83 -5.97
N LYS A 488 -3.84 12.93 -6.42
CA LYS A 488 -4.92 12.37 -5.59
C LYS A 488 -4.38 11.77 -4.29
N LEU A 489 -3.32 10.97 -4.40
CA LEU A 489 -2.69 10.30 -3.27
C LEU A 489 -2.15 11.30 -2.23
N VAL A 490 -1.50 12.36 -2.67
CA VAL A 490 -0.97 13.40 -1.76
C VAL A 490 -2.10 14.23 -1.15
N VAL A 491 -3.05 14.70 -1.97
CA VAL A 491 -4.19 15.51 -1.53
C VAL A 491 -5.01 14.77 -0.46
N ASN A 492 -5.39 13.52 -0.71
CA ASN A 492 -6.17 12.72 0.23
C ASN A 492 -5.45 12.45 1.56
N SER A 493 -4.13 12.60 1.58
CA SER A 493 -3.31 12.36 2.77
C SER A 493 -2.99 13.64 3.56
N ALA A 494 -3.36 14.82 3.07
CA ALA A 494 -3.11 16.09 3.74
C ALA A 494 -3.77 16.17 5.12
N TYR A 495 -5.05 15.77 5.21
CA TYR A 495 -5.74 15.65 6.49
C TYR A 495 -5.08 14.62 7.41
N GLY A 496 -4.74 13.44 6.88
CA GLY A 496 -4.06 12.41 7.67
C GLY A 496 -2.72 12.89 8.23
N TYR A 497 -1.97 13.69 7.47
CA TYR A 497 -0.73 14.31 7.92
C TYR A 497 -0.97 15.33 9.04
N LEU A 498 -2.04 16.14 8.94
CA LEU A 498 -2.47 17.10 9.97
C LEU A 498 -2.94 16.41 11.26
N ALA A 499 -3.70 15.32 11.14
CA ALA A 499 -4.32 14.59 12.24
C ALA A 499 -3.36 13.57 12.91
N ALA A 500 -2.21 13.29 12.31
CA ALA A 500 -1.21 12.33 12.80
C ALA A 500 -0.47 12.82 14.07
N GLY A 501 -1.19 12.89 15.19
CA GLY A 501 -0.69 13.25 16.51
C GLY A 501 0.32 12.25 17.09
N GLY A 502 0.78 12.50 18.33
CA GLY A 502 1.72 11.62 19.02
C GLY A 502 3.14 11.61 18.45
N GLY A 503 3.56 12.69 17.79
CA GLY A 503 4.91 12.84 17.24
C GLY A 503 5.18 12.10 15.93
N LEU A 504 4.14 11.71 15.18
CA LEU A 504 4.31 11.06 13.87
C LEU A 504 4.70 12.05 12.76
N THR A 505 4.04 13.21 12.70
CA THR A 505 4.36 14.31 11.77
C THR A 505 4.70 15.59 12.52
N ARG A 506 5.59 16.41 11.96
CA ARG A 506 6.11 17.61 12.66
C ARG A 506 5.14 18.79 12.69
N PHE A 507 4.22 18.86 11.72
CA PHE A 507 3.17 19.88 11.65
C PHE A 507 1.81 19.30 12.07
N ALA A 508 1.76 18.19 12.80
CA ALA A 508 0.52 17.69 13.37
C ALA A 508 -0.15 18.79 14.21
N ASP A 509 -1.47 18.93 14.06
CA ASP A 509 -2.28 19.90 14.78
C ASP A 509 -3.68 19.33 14.97
N VAL A 510 -3.92 18.79 16.17
CA VAL A 510 -5.19 18.14 16.53
C VAL A 510 -6.34 19.13 16.56
N HIS A 511 -6.10 20.41 16.88
CA HIS A 511 -7.14 21.45 16.89
C HIS A 511 -7.60 21.76 15.48
N ALA A 512 -6.64 21.89 14.54
CA ALA A 512 -6.94 22.05 13.13
C ALA A 512 -7.66 20.81 12.57
N ALA A 513 -7.20 19.59 12.91
CA ALA A 513 -7.87 18.35 12.52
C ALA A 513 -9.31 18.26 13.05
N ASN A 514 -9.54 18.60 14.32
CA ASN A 514 -10.88 18.63 14.92
C ASN A 514 -11.78 19.72 14.31
N LYS A 515 -11.20 20.83 13.85
CA LYS A 515 -11.94 21.85 13.09
C LYS A 515 -12.38 21.29 11.73
N VAL A 516 -11.50 20.55 11.03
CA VAL A 516 -11.86 19.87 9.77
C VAL A 516 -12.96 18.84 9.99
N THR A 517 -12.84 17.96 10.99
CA THR A 517 -13.88 16.94 11.25
C THR A 517 -15.18 17.55 11.69
N ARG A 518 -15.17 18.62 12.49
CA ARG A 518 -16.39 19.37 12.83
C ARG A 518 -17.09 19.89 11.57
N ARG A 519 -16.36 20.55 10.66
CA ARG A 519 -16.92 20.98 9.36
C ARG A 519 -17.40 19.80 8.52
N GLY A 520 -16.72 18.66 8.58
CA GLY A 520 -17.14 17.41 7.95
C GLY A 520 -18.50 16.96 8.45
N ARG A 521 -18.70 16.91 9.77
CA ARG A 521 -19.99 16.56 10.40
C ARG A 521 -21.09 17.55 10.00
N GLU A 522 -20.83 18.85 10.09
CA GLU A 522 -21.78 19.89 9.66
C GLU A 522 -22.19 19.74 8.17
N THR A 523 -21.24 19.34 7.32
CA THR A 523 -21.49 19.10 5.88
C THR A 523 -22.31 17.83 5.67
N LEU A 524 -21.99 16.73 6.36
CA LEU A 524 -22.73 15.47 6.28
C LEU A 524 -24.17 15.65 6.80
N ASP A 525 -24.35 16.36 7.91
CA ASP A 525 -25.66 16.66 8.48
C ASP A 525 -26.52 17.51 7.52
N LEU A 526 -25.90 18.48 6.84
CA LEU A 526 -26.55 19.25 5.77
C LEU A 526 -26.96 18.32 4.62
N MET A 527 -26.07 17.48 4.11
CA MET A 527 -26.38 16.54 3.02
C MET A 527 -27.54 15.62 3.39
N CYS A 528 -27.50 14.98 4.56
CA CYS A 528 -28.54 14.09 5.04
C CYS A 528 -29.90 14.81 5.14
N ARG A 529 -29.93 15.99 5.77
CA ARG A 529 -31.16 16.78 5.92
C ARG A 529 -31.75 17.19 4.57
N GLU A 530 -30.92 17.71 3.68
CA GLU A 530 -31.36 18.21 2.37
C GLU A 530 -31.79 17.10 1.42
N LEU A 531 -31.14 15.93 1.49
CA LEU A 531 -31.60 14.73 0.78
C LEU A 531 -32.95 14.27 1.35
N ALA A 532 -33.07 14.10 2.66
CA ALA A 532 -34.32 13.67 3.30
C ALA A 532 -35.50 14.62 2.97
N ALA A 533 -35.25 15.93 2.94
CA ALA A 533 -36.25 16.95 2.57
C ALA A 533 -36.79 16.78 1.13
N ARG A 534 -36.06 16.10 0.25
CA ARG A 534 -36.44 15.80 -1.14
C ARG A 534 -37.13 14.45 -1.29
N GLY A 535 -37.52 13.81 -0.19
CA GLY A 535 -38.36 12.62 -0.17
C GLY A 535 -37.64 11.29 -0.37
N VAL A 536 -36.30 11.27 -0.31
CA VAL A 536 -35.54 10.00 -0.34
C VAL A 536 -35.51 9.34 1.04
N THR A 537 -35.32 8.02 1.06
CA THR A 537 -35.11 7.27 2.31
C THR A 537 -33.61 7.08 2.55
N LEU A 538 -33.06 7.79 3.53
CA LEU A 538 -31.66 7.61 3.94
C LEU A 538 -31.44 6.19 4.50
N LEU A 539 -30.29 5.60 4.18
CA LEU A 539 -29.91 4.25 4.61
C LEU A 539 -28.68 4.30 5.52
N GLU A 540 -27.60 4.88 5.01
CA GLU A 540 -26.32 5.01 5.69
C GLU A 540 -25.64 6.31 5.24
N ALA A 541 -24.92 6.96 6.15
CA ALA A 541 -24.03 8.06 5.82
C ALA A 541 -22.72 7.92 6.60
N ASP A 542 -21.59 8.02 5.91
CA ASP A 542 -20.27 7.90 6.53
C ASP A 542 -19.33 8.96 5.99
N THR A 543 -18.67 9.72 6.87
CA THR A 543 -17.63 10.72 6.53
C THR A 543 -17.96 11.69 5.38
N ASP A 544 -17.88 11.21 4.14
CA ASP A 544 -18.02 11.87 2.85
C ASP A 544 -19.14 11.32 1.95
N GLY A 545 -19.77 10.18 2.29
CA GLY A 545 -20.78 9.52 1.47
C GLY A 545 -22.16 9.38 2.14
N VAL A 546 -23.22 9.36 1.33
CA VAL A 546 -24.60 9.08 1.75
C VAL A 546 -25.24 8.08 0.78
N TYR A 547 -25.75 6.98 1.30
CA TYR A 547 -26.58 6.01 0.61
C TYR A 547 -28.05 6.26 0.92
N PHE A 548 -28.88 6.32 -0.12
CA PHE A 548 -30.31 6.51 0.02
C PHE A 548 -31.09 5.76 -1.05
N ALA A 549 -32.29 5.30 -0.70
CA ALA A 549 -33.26 4.76 -1.63
C ALA A 549 -34.16 5.87 -2.18
N VAL A 550 -34.41 5.85 -3.49
CA VAL A 550 -35.27 6.82 -4.16
C VAL A 550 -36.70 6.29 -4.36
N PRO A 551 -37.73 7.17 -4.41
CA PRO A 551 -39.13 6.76 -4.61
C PRO A 551 -39.34 5.97 -5.90
N GLU A 552 -40.32 5.06 -5.90
CA GLU A 552 -40.75 4.33 -7.09
C GLU A 552 -41.15 5.29 -8.23
N GLY A 553 -40.79 4.97 -9.48
CA GLY A 553 -41.07 5.81 -10.65
C GLY A 553 -40.00 6.84 -11.03
N TRP A 554 -39.08 7.22 -10.14
CA TRP A 554 -38.00 8.17 -10.50
C TRP A 554 -37.13 7.64 -11.65
N SER A 555 -36.76 8.51 -12.57
CA SER A 555 -35.75 8.29 -13.60
C SER A 555 -34.33 8.53 -13.06
N GLU A 556 -33.31 8.08 -13.80
CA GLU A 556 -31.92 8.40 -13.45
C GLU A 556 -31.64 9.90 -13.48
N ASP A 557 -32.33 10.66 -14.34
CA ASP A 557 -32.18 12.11 -14.42
C ASP A 557 -32.71 12.81 -13.15
N GLU A 558 -33.82 12.33 -12.58
CA GLU A 558 -34.33 12.83 -11.29
C GLU A 558 -33.38 12.47 -10.14
N GLU A 559 -32.84 11.26 -10.16
CA GLU A 559 -31.84 10.82 -9.18
C GLU A 559 -30.57 11.70 -9.23
N ARG A 560 -30.10 12.07 -10.43
CA ARG A 560 -28.98 13.00 -10.62
C ARG A 560 -29.36 14.43 -10.23
N GLY A 561 -30.58 14.85 -10.53
CA GLY A 561 -31.13 16.16 -10.18
C GLY A 561 -31.10 16.41 -8.68
N VAL A 562 -31.56 15.43 -7.87
CA VAL A 562 -31.57 15.54 -6.41
C VAL A 562 -30.15 15.74 -5.85
N VAL A 563 -29.16 15.01 -6.39
CA VAL A 563 -27.76 15.14 -5.96
C VAL A 563 -27.19 16.49 -6.37
N ALA A 564 -27.48 16.95 -7.59
CA ALA A 564 -27.01 18.24 -8.09
C ALA A 564 -27.59 19.43 -7.31
N GLU A 565 -28.87 19.35 -6.92
CA GLU A 565 -29.51 20.35 -6.07
C GLU A 565 -28.82 20.44 -4.70
N VAL A 566 -28.60 19.30 -4.03
CA VAL A 566 -27.90 19.27 -2.74
C VAL A 566 -26.46 19.75 -2.89
N ALA A 567 -25.78 19.38 -3.98
CA ALA A 567 -24.42 19.83 -4.27
C ALA A 567 -24.32 21.37 -4.33
N SER A 568 -25.34 22.05 -4.86
CA SER A 568 -25.39 23.52 -4.95
C SER A 568 -25.48 24.23 -3.59
N LEU A 569 -25.87 23.52 -2.53
CA LEU A 569 -25.99 24.04 -1.17
C LEU A 569 -24.71 23.88 -0.36
N LEU A 570 -23.75 23.09 -0.84
CA LEU A 570 -22.52 22.78 -0.10
C LEU A 570 -21.50 23.93 -0.17
N PRO A 571 -20.53 23.98 0.77
CA PRO A 571 -19.48 24.99 0.75
C PRO A 571 -18.73 25.04 -0.59
N PRO A 572 -18.21 26.22 -1.00
CA PRO A 572 -17.39 26.32 -2.19
C PRO A 572 -16.24 25.31 -2.17
N LEU A 573 -15.91 24.71 -3.32
CA LEU A 573 -14.90 23.65 -3.49
C LEU A 573 -15.28 22.25 -2.95
N VAL A 574 -16.40 22.11 -2.24
CA VAL A 574 -16.95 20.80 -1.86
C VAL A 574 -17.74 20.25 -3.04
N GLN A 575 -17.22 19.20 -3.68
CA GLN A 575 -17.82 18.60 -4.87
C GLN A 575 -18.54 17.31 -4.49
N LEU A 576 -19.87 17.38 -4.38
CA LEU A 576 -20.72 16.21 -4.25
C LEU A 576 -20.97 15.61 -5.63
N GLU A 577 -20.61 14.35 -5.80
CA GLU A 577 -20.77 13.61 -7.05
C GLU A 577 -21.89 12.56 -6.92
N PHE A 578 -22.61 12.34 -8.01
CA PHE A 578 -23.40 11.12 -8.19
C PHE A 578 -22.43 9.96 -8.44
N ASP A 579 -22.09 9.23 -7.38
CA ASP A 579 -20.99 8.26 -7.38
C ASP A 579 -21.45 6.85 -7.79
N GLY A 580 -22.71 6.49 -7.49
CA GLY A 580 -23.22 5.18 -7.82
C GLY A 580 -24.72 5.06 -7.82
N ARG A 581 -25.21 4.07 -8.59
CA ARG A 581 -26.62 3.68 -8.66
C ARG A 581 -26.71 2.16 -8.65
N TYR A 582 -27.58 1.62 -7.79
CA TYR A 582 -27.72 0.17 -7.57
C TYR A 582 -29.19 -0.25 -7.53
N ALA A 583 -29.47 -1.45 -8.02
CA ALA A 583 -30.81 -2.03 -8.02
C ALA A 583 -31.27 -2.34 -6.59
N ALA A 584 -30.38 -2.81 -5.71
CA ALA A 584 -30.69 -3.11 -4.33
C ALA A 584 -29.47 -3.01 -3.40
N MET A 585 -29.74 -2.82 -2.11
CA MET A 585 -28.75 -2.81 -1.03
C MET A 585 -29.22 -3.65 0.14
N LEU A 586 -28.33 -4.43 0.73
CA LEU A 586 -28.47 -4.94 2.10
C LEU A 586 -27.66 -4.02 3.01
N SER A 587 -28.35 -3.19 3.78
CA SER A 587 -27.76 -2.38 4.85
C SER A 587 -27.74 -3.20 6.14
N HIS A 588 -26.55 -3.54 6.65
CA HIS A 588 -26.42 -4.44 7.81
C HIS A 588 -25.96 -3.71 9.07
N GLU A 589 -24.76 -3.14 9.01
CA GLU A 589 -24.13 -2.36 10.08
C GLU A 589 -23.32 -1.24 9.42
N PRO A 590 -22.91 -0.19 10.15
CA PRO A 590 -22.10 0.86 9.55
C PRO A 590 -20.84 0.28 8.90
N LYS A 591 -20.55 0.68 7.66
CA LYS A 591 -19.49 0.17 6.78
C LYS A 591 -19.59 -1.32 6.42
N ASN A 592 -20.73 -1.95 6.68
CA ASN A 592 -21.02 -3.34 6.33
C ASN A 592 -22.32 -3.39 5.53
N TYR A 593 -22.19 -3.48 4.21
CA TYR A 593 -23.33 -3.52 3.29
C TYR A 593 -23.01 -4.34 2.03
N ALA A 594 -24.07 -4.76 1.34
CA ALA A 594 -23.96 -5.37 0.02
C ALA A 594 -24.79 -4.58 -0.99
N LEU A 595 -24.29 -4.44 -2.21
CA LEU A 595 -24.95 -3.71 -3.31
C LEU A 595 -25.08 -4.63 -4.53
N LEU A 596 -26.25 -4.61 -5.14
CA LEU A 596 -26.51 -5.26 -6.43
C LEU A 596 -26.68 -4.17 -7.49
N SER A 597 -25.78 -4.13 -8.47
CA SER A 597 -25.92 -3.21 -9.60
C SER A 597 -27.01 -3.66 -10.59
N TYR A 598 -27.40 -2.77 -11.50
CA TYR A 598 -28.36 -3.08 -12.56
C TYR A 598 -27.83 -4.08 -13.62
N ASP A 599 -26.51 -4.26 -13.70
CA ASP A 599 -25.86 -5.30 -14.53
C ASP A 599 -25.55 -6.58 -13.75
N ASP A 600 -26.29 -6.84 -12.67
CA ASP A 600 -26.21 -8.06 -11.85
C ASP A 600 -24.87 -8.31 -11.13
N LYS A 601 -24.02 -7.29 -10.98
CA LYS A 601 -22.78 -7.38 -10.21
C LYS A 601 -23.05 -7.17 -8.73
N LEU A 602 -22.57 -8.11 -7.92
CA LEU A 602 -22.66 -8.06 -6.47
C LEU A 602 -21.38 -7.49 -5.85
N LEU A 603 -21.51 -6.40 -5.12
CA LEU A 603 -20.45 -5.76 -4.35
C LEU A 603 -20.68 -6.03 -2.85
N LEU A 604 -19.68 -6.62 -2.18
CA LEU A 604 -19.71 -6.87 -0.75
C LEU A 604 -18.70 -5.95 -0.05
N ARG A 605 -19.16 -5.15 0.91
CA ARG A 605 -18.32 -4.21 1.67
C ARG A 605 -18.43 -4.49 3.17
N GLY A 606 -17.30 -4.45 3.86
CA GLY A 606 -17.22 -4.66 5.31
C GLY A 606 -16.81 -6.07 5.72
N VAL A 607 -16.24 -6.16 6.92
CA VAL A 607 -15.69 -7.41 7.49
C VAL A 607 -16.76 -8.45 7.80
N ALA A 608 -18.03 -8.05 7.87
CA ALA A 608 -19.16 -8.96 8.02
C ALA A 608 -19.35 -9.87 6.80
N PHE A 609 -19.00 -9.41 5.60
CA PHE A 609 -19.24 -10.13 4.35
C PHE A 609 -17.97 -10.63 3.66
N ARG A 610 -16.82 -9.98 3.90
CA ARG A 610 -15.52 -10.38 3.35
C ARG A 610 -14.41 -10.13 4.38
N SER A 611 -13.69 -11.18 4.74
CA SER A 611 -12.56 -11.15 5.64
C SER A 611 -11.51 -12.15 5.19
N SER A 612 -10.26 -11.70 5.00
CA SER A 612 -9.15 -12.60 4.66
C SER A 612 -8.87 -13.70 5.69
N ARG A 613 -9.52 -13.65 6.86
CA ARG A 613 -9.42 -14.65 7.92
C ARG A 613 -10.59 -15.63 7.95
N ALA A 614 -11.70 -15.31 7.29
CA ALA A 614 -12.90 -16.14 7.30
C ALA A 614 -12.70 -17.41 6.46
N GLU A 615 -13.47 -18.44 6.79
CA GLU A 615 -13.49 -19.68 6.04
C GLU A 615 -14.13 -19.48 4.64
N PRO A 616 -13.45 -19.86 3.55
CA PRO A 616 -13.95 -19.63 2.19
C PRO A 616 -15.37 -20.16 1.92
N PHE A 617 -15.75 -21.30 2.51
CA PHE A 617 -17.09 -21.87 2.31
C PHE A 617 -18.20 -20.92 2.75
N GLY A 618 -17.99 -20.19 3.85
CA GLY A 618 -18.96 -19.26 4.41
C GLY A 618 -19.08 -17.99 3.58
N GLU A 619 -17.95 -17.45 3.09
CA GLU A 619 -17.98 -16.33 2.13
C GLU A 619 -18.68 -16.70 0.82
N ASN A 620 -18.44 -17.92 0.31
CA ASN A 620 -19.11 -18.44 -0.88
C ASN A 620 -20.61 -18.64 -0.67
N PHE A 621 -21.04 -19.08 0.52
CA PHE A 621 -22.45 -19.09 0.90
C PHE A 621 -23.02 -17.67 0.92
N LEU A 622 -22.39 -16.73 1.62
CA LEU A 622 -22.86 -15.33 1.71
C LEU A 622 -23.01 -14.70 0.34
N ARG A 623 -22.03 -14.86 -0.55
CA ARG A 623 -22.07 -14.32 -1.91
C ARG A 623 -23.29 -14.84 -2.69
N ARG A 624 -23.56 -16.14 -2.63
CA ARG A 624 -24.72 -16.76 -3.29
C ARG A 624 -26.03 -16.30 -2.66
N ALA A 625 -26.13 -16.39 -1.33
CA ALA A 625 -27.32 -16.05 -0.59
C ALA A 625 -27.69 -14.56 -0.74
N ILE A 626 -26.73 -13.64 -0.58
CA ILE A 626 -26.96 -12.20 -0.74
C ILE A 626 -27.37 -11.87 -2.19
N GLY A 627 -26.71 -12.47 -3.19
CA GLY A 627 -27.08 -12.25 -4.59
C GLY A 627 -28.53 -12.63 -4.89
N ARG A 628 -29.03 -13.72 -4.28
CA ARG A 628 -30.43 -14.15 -4.36
C ARG A 628 -31.36 -13.23 -3.58
N LEU A 629 -30.98 -12.89 -2.34
CA LEU A 629 -31.72 -12.00 -1.46
C LEU A 629 -32.00 -10.64 -2.11
N LEU A 630 -30.98 -10.02 -2.72
CA LEU A 630 -31.10 -8.70 -3.34
C LEU A 630 -31.95 -8.70 -4.63
N LYS A 631 -32.18 -9.88 -5.22
CA LYS A 631 -33.13 -10.10 -6.32
C LYS A 631 -34.55 -10.44 -5.84
N GLY A 632 -34.77 -10.53 -4.52
CA GLY A 632 -36.04 -10.96 -3.92
C GLY A 632 -36.27 -12.47 -3.96
N ASP A 633 -35.26 -13.27 -4.32
CA ASP A 633 -35.33 -14.73 -4.46
C ASP A 633 -35.05 -15.43 -3.11
N VAL A 634 -35.99 -15.34 -2.17
CA VAL A 634 -35.86 -15.99 -0.84
C VAL A 634 -35.80 -17.53 -0.92
N PRO A 635 -36.55 -18.22 -1.80
CA PRO A 635 -36.33 -19.65 -2.05
C PRO A 635 -34.88 -19.96 -2.44
N GLY A 636 -34.28 -19.16 -3.34
CA GLY A 636 -32.87 -19.28 -3.70
C GLY A 636 -31.89 -19.01 -2.55
N VAL A 637 -32.24 -18.16 -1.57
CA VAL A 637 -31.47 -17.98 -0.33
C VAL A 637 -31.46 -19.26 0.49
N ARG A 638 -32.63 -19.88 0.67
CA ARG A 638 -32.78 -21.16 1.37
C ARG A 638 -32.00 -22.26 0.66
N ASP A 639 -32.12 -22.35 -0.66
CA ASP A 639 -31.39 -23.34 -1.45
C ASP A 639 -29.87 -23.19 -1.30
N ALA A 640 -29.35 -21.95 -1.32
CA ALA A 640 -27.93 -21.71 -1.09
C ALA A 640 -27.46 -22.18 0.30
N TYR A 641 -28.30 -22.01 1.33
CA TYR A 641 -28.03 -22.53 2.67
C TYR A 641 -28.05 -24.06 2.71
N LEU A 642 -29.10 -24.69 2.17
CA LEU A 642 -29.27 -26.14 2.18
C LEU A 642 -28.18 -26.85 1.38
N VAL A 643 -27.84 -26.36 0.18
CA VAL A 643 -26.75 -26.91 -0.65
C VAL A 643 -25.42 -26.85 0.09
N THR A 644 -25.14 -25.76 0.82
CA THR A 644 -23.90 -25.63 1.58
C THR A 644 -23.88 -26.56 2.80
N LEU A 645 -24.99 -26.65 3.52
CA LEU A 645 -25.15 -27.55 4.66
C LEU A 645 -25.01 -29.02 4.25
N ASP A 646 -25.59 -29.39 3.12
CA ASP A 646 -25.49 -30.73 2.54
C ASP A 646 -24.07 -31.06 2.09
N ALA A 647 -23.37 -30.14 1.42
CA ALA A 647 -21.96 -30.31 1.03
C ALA A 647 -21.06 -30.49 2.26
N LEU A 648 -21.32 -29.76 3.35
CA LEU A 648 -20.64 -29.97 4.63
C LEU A 648 -20.91 -31.39 5.17
N ARG A 649 -22.18 -31.81 5.21
CA ARG A 649 -22.60 -33.14 5.72
C ARG A 649 -22.00 -34.29 4.93
N ARG A 650 -21.92 -34.15 3.61
CA ARG A 650 -21.33 -35.14 2.69
C ARG A 650 -19.82 -35.06 2.57
N ARG A 651 -19.18 -34.10 3.25
CA ARG A 651 -17.73 -33.83 3.18
C ARG A 651 -17.24 -33.56 1.74
N GLU A 652 -18.04 -32.83 0.98
CA GLU A 652 -17.75 -32.50 -0.43
C GLU A 652 -16.86 -31.26 -0.56
N LEU A 653 -16.85 -30.39 0.45
CA LEU A 653 -16.02 -29.19 0.46
C LEU A 653 -14.54 -29.55 0.71
N PRO A 654 -13.59 -28.91 0.02
CA PRO A 654 -12.17 -29.06 0.32
C PRO A 654 -11.83 -28.64 1.74
N THR A 655 -10.84 -29.27 2.38
CA THR A 655 -10.39 -28.90 3.73
C THR A 655 -9.95 -27.44 3.80
N ARG A 656 -9.36 -26.93 2.72
CA ARG A 656 -9.00 -25.51 2.58
C ARG A 656 -10.21 -24.60 2.75
N ASP A 657 -11.36 -24.96 2.21
CA ASP A 657 -12.55 -24.11 2.21
C ASP A 657 -13.16 -23.95 3.60
N VAL A 658 -12.93 -24.90 4.51
CA VAL A 658 -13.36 -24.84 5.92
C VAL A 658 -12.26 -24.35 6.86
N SER A 659 -11.11 -23.93 6.33
CA SER A 659 -9.99 -23.44 7.13
C SER A 659 -9.98 -21.92 7.27
N SER A 660 -9.54 -21.43 8.42
CA SER A 660 -9.36 -20.00 8.71
C SER A 660 -7.87 -19.64 8.69
N LEU A 661 -7.54 -18.49 8.11
CA LEU A 661 -6.16 -17.99 8.08
C LEU A 661 -5.84 -17.26 9.39
N VAL A 662 -4.87 -17.78 10.15
CA VAL A 662 -4.48 -17.26 11.46
C VAL A 662 -3.01 -16.89 11.48
N ARG A 663 -2.68 -15.82 12.21
CA ARG A 663 -1.30 -15.40 12.46
C ARG A 663 -0.86 -15.96 13.81
N LEU A 664 0.21 -16.74 13.83
CA LEU A 664 0.85 -17.22 15.05
C LEU A 664 1.51 -16.03 15.76
N THR A 665 1.26 -15.85 17.04
CA THR A 665 1.77 -14.71 17.85
C THR A 665 2.80 -15.14 18.88
N LYS A 666 2.86 -16.43 19.21
CA LYS A 666 3.74 -17.03 20.21
C LYS A 666 4.80 -17.92 19.53
N SER A 667 6.01 -17.95 20.07
CA SER A 667 7.01 -18.95 19.69
C SER A 667 6.59 -20.34 20.21
N PRO A 668 7.20 -21.43 19.70
CA PRO A 668 6.95 -22.77 20.22
C PRO A 668 7.15 -22.86 21.73
N GLU A 669 8.24 -22.29 22.25
CA GLU A 669 8.60 -22.32 23.67
C GLU A 669 7.54 -21.60 24.51
N HIS A 670 7.19 -20.37 24.12
CA HIS A 670 6.21 -19.56 24.83
C HIS A 670 4.80 -20.17 24.80
N TYR A 671 4.42 -20.82 23.69
CA TYR A 671 3.16 -21.54 23.66
C TYR A 671 3.18 -22.74 24.61
N LEU A 672 4.24 -23.56 24.59
CA LEU A 672 4.36 -24.74 25.45
C LEU A 672 4.30 -24.38 26.94
N GLU A 673 4.88 -23.25 27.35
CA GLU A 673 4.78 -22.72 28.73
C GLU A 673 3.33 -22.38 29.14
N THR A 674 2.52 -21.89 28.20
CA THR A 674 1.13 -21.45 28.47
C THR A 674 0.07 -22.50 28.16
N ARG A 675 0.46 -23.63 27.54
CA ARG A 675 -0.42 -24.64 26.97
C ARG A 675 -1.34 -25.32 28.00
N GLU A 676 -0.83 -25.63 29.18
CA GLU A 676 -1.63 -26.29 30.24
C GLU A 676 -2.72 -25.36 30.79
N ALA A 677 -2.46 -24.05 30.83
CA ALA A 677 -3.46 -23.07 31.26
C ALA A 677 -4.48 -22.77 30.15
N ARG A 678 -4.03 -22.71 28.89
CA ARG A 678 -4.89 -22.39 27.74
C ARG A 678 -4.40 -23.07 26.47
N ARG A 679 -5.17 -24.06 26.00
CA ARG A 679 -4.99 -24.64 24.67
C ARG A 679 -5.60 -23.74 23.60
N GLU A 680 -4.79 -23.38 22.62
CA GLU A 680 -5.18 -22.47 21.54
C GLU A 680 -5.17 -23.23 20.20
N LEU A 681 -6.29 -23.17 19.47
CA LEU A 681 -6.52 -23.95 18.25
C LEU A 681 -5.37 -23.87 17.22
N PRO A 682 -4.78 -22.70 16.90
CA PRO A 682 -3.73 -22.62 15.90
C PRO A 682 -2.50 -23.46 16.22
N TYR A 683 -2.10 -23.48 17.50
CA TYR A 683 -0.90 -24.18 17.92
C TYR A 683 -1.16 -25.66 18.17
N GLU A 684 -2.34 -26.02 18.69
CA GLU A 684 -2.72 -27.44 18.76
C GLU A 684 -2.82 -28.07 17.35
N ALA A 685 -3.29 -27.32 16.36
CA ALA A 685 -3.27 -27.76 14.96
C ALA A 685 -1.84 -28.02 14.46
N MET A 686 -0.91 -27.09 14.72
CA MET A 686 0.50 -27.25 14.35
C MET A 686 1.13 -28.48 15.00
N LEU A 687 0.90 -28.68 16.30
CA LEU A 687 1.41 -29.84 17.04
C LEU A 687 0.79 -31.15 16.54
N ALA A 688 -0.51 -31.17 16.24
CA ALA A 688 -1.21 -32.32 15.68
C ALA A 688 -0.71 -32.69 14.28
N ALA A 689 -0.35 -31.70 13.47
CA ALA A 689 0.29 -31.87 12.17
C ALA A 689 1.79 -32.24 12.28
N GLY A 690 2.32 -32.46 13.49
CA GLY A 690 3.73 -32.79 13.72
C GLY A 690 4.70 -31.61 13.56
N ARG A 691 4.22 -30.40 13.27
CA ARG A 691 5.03 -29.19 13.16
C ARG A 691 5.32 -28.63 14.55
N ARG A 692 6.53 -28.90 15.07
CA ARG A 692 7.01 -28.42 16.39
C ARG A 692 7.83 -27.13 16.32
N GLN A 693 8.10 -26.63 15.13
CA GLN A 693 8.86 -25.40 14.90
C GLN A 693 8.01 -24.46 14.03
N TRP A 694 7.92 -23.20 14.44
CA TRP A 694 7.25 -22.12 13.72
C TRP A 694 7.79 -20.77 14.17
N SER A 695 7.57 -19.73 13.38
CA SER A 695 7.97 -18.37 13.73
C SER A 695 6.79 -17.55 14.26
N ALA A 696 7.02 -16.75 15.31
CA ALA A 696 6.05 -15.74 15.71
C ALA A 696 5.84 -14.74 14.56
N GLY A 697 4.61 -14.65 14.08
CA GLY A 697 4.19 -13.87 12.93
C GLY A 697 3.87 -14.68 11.69
N GLU A 698 4.20 -15.97 11.66
CA GLU A 698 3.84 -16.91 10.59
C GLU A 698 2.33 -16.98 10.41
N ARG A 699 1.86 -17.10 9.17
CA ARG A 699 0.44 -17.26 8.85
C ARG A 699 0.21 -18.71 8.44
N VAL A 700 -0.81 -19.34 9.02
CA VAL A 700 -1.18 -20.73 8.73
C VAL A 700 -2.69 -20.84 8.61
N ARG A 701 -3.18 -21.77 7.79
CA ARG A 701 -4.60 -22.09 7.72
C ARG A 701 -4.93 -23.22 8.68
N VAL A 702 -5.91 -23.02 9.54
CA VAL A 702 -6.28 -23.99 10.56
C VAL A 702 -7.76 -24.32 10.49
N TYR A 703 -8.09 -25.58 10.73
CA TYR A 703 -9.45 -26.09 10.73
C TYR A 703 -9.68 -27.06 11.88
N ARG A 704 -10.93 -27.27 12.28
CA ARG A 704 -11.29 -28.15 13.39
C ARG A 704 -11.65 -29.55 12.88
N THR A 705 -11.11 -30.58 13.51
CA THR A 705 -11.51 -31.98 13.29
C THR A 705 -12.39 -32.46 14.44
N ARG A 706 -12.95 -33.67 14.36
CA ARG A 706 -13.79 -34.24 15.44
C ARG A 706 -13.04 -34.43 16.76
N THR A 707 -11.72 -34.59 16.69
CA THR A 707 -10.87 -34.98 17.83
C THR A 707 -9.84 -33.92 18.19
N SER A 708 -9.48 -33.02 17.26
CA SER A 708 -8.44 -32.00 17.44
C SER A 708 -8.60 -30.86 16.41
N ALA A 709 -7.50 -30.46 15.78
CA ALA A 709 -7.43 -29.48 14.71
C ALA A 709 -6.36 -29.90 13.69
N GLY A 710 -6.47 -29.40 12.46
CA GLY A 710 -5.52 -29.63 11.40
C GLY A 710 -5.02 -28.33 10.78
N VAL A 711 -3.91 -28.43 10.06
CA VAL A 711 -3.28 -27.32 9.33
C VAL A 711 -3.37 -27.61 7.84
N VAL A 712 -3.73 -26.59 7.07
CA VAL A 712 -3.59 -26.59 5.61
C VAL A 712 -2.38 -25.73 5.29
N GLU A 713 -1.43 -26.29 4.53
CA GLU A 713 -0.27 -25.53 4.08
C GLU A 713 -0.71 -24.47 3.07
N GLU A 714 -0.36 -23.19 3.32
CA GLU A 714 -0.48 -22.17 2.29
C GLU A 714 0.74 -22.26 1.39
N THR A 715 0.46 -22.44 0.11
CA THR A 715 1.41 -22.25 -0.96
C THR A 715 1.03 -20.97 -1.71
N ASP A 716 2.02 -20.19 -2.13
CA ASP A 716 1.79 -18.90 -2.82
C ASP A 716 1.03 -19.06 -4.15
N ASP A 717 0.93 -20.30 -4.64
CA ASP A 717 0.03 -20.72 -5.70
C ASP A 717 -1.17 -21.48 -5.09
N ASP A 718 -2.39 -21.01 -5.37
CA ASP A 718 -3.64 -21.69 -4.96
C ASP A 718 -3.73 -23.15 -5.46
N GLU A 719 -2.93 -23.48 -6.47
CA GLU A 719 -2.91 -24.73 -7.20
C GLU A 719 -1.97 -25.78 -6.56
N ASP A 720 -0.99 -25.38 -5.75
CA ASP A 720 -0.11 -26.32 -5.04
C ASP A 720 -0.87 -27.10 -3.94
N ALA A 721 -1.95 -26.51 -3.42
CA ALA A 721 -2.88 -27.13 -2.48
C ALA A 721 -3.65 -28.33 -3.06
N ILE A 722 -3.68 -28.49 -4.38
CA ILE A 722 -4.45 -29.54 -5.08
C ILE A 722 -3.68 -30.88 -5.15
N ALA A 723 -2.35 -30.85 -4.96
CA ALA A 723 -1.50 -32.03 -5.15
C ALA A 723 -1.08 -32.75 -3.85
N GLY A 724 -1.71 -32.45 -2.72
CA GLY A 724 -1.70 -33.29 -1.51
C GLY A 724 -3.04 -34.03 -1.34
N GLU A 725 -3.07 -35.18 -0.66
CA GLU A 725 -4.34 -35.81 -0.29
C GLU A 725 -5.16 -34.85 0.59
N ASP A 726 -6.32 -34.41 0.11
CA ASP A 726 -7.25 -33.55 0.86
C ASP A 726 -8.01 -34.42 1.89
N PRO A 727 -7.71 -34.30 3.20
CA PRO A 727 -8.19 -35.26 4.19
C PRO A 727 -9.70 -35.19 4.43
N ARG A 728 -10.30 -34.00 4.24
CA ARG A 728 -11.73 -33.70 4.46
C ARG A 728 -12.27 -34.26 5.76
N ASP A 729 -11.46 -34.31 6.81
CA ASP A 729 -11.73 -34.91 8.12
C ASP A 729 -12.31 -33.89 9.14
N TYR A 730 -12.69 -32.71 8.66
CA TYR A 730 -13.25 -31.62 9.45
C TYR A 730 -14.53 -32.00 10.25
N ASP A 731 -14.79 -31.31 11.35
CA ASP A 731 -15.99 -31.51 12.18
C ASP A 731 -17.23 -30.87 11.53
N VAL A 732 -18.03 -31.69 10.84
CA VAL A 732 -19.29 -31.29 10.21
C VAL A 732 -20.23 -30.55 11.17
N GLY A 733 -20.37 -31.01 12.42
CA GLY A 733 -21.30 -30.41 13.38
C GLY A 733 -20.83 -29.02 13.83
N HIS A 734 -19.51 -28.84 13.98
CA HIS A 734 -18.92 -27.52 14.19
C HIS A 734 -19.18 -26.59 13.01
N TYR A 735 -18.86 -27.01 11.78
CA TYR A 735 -18.98 -26.14 10.60
C TYR A 735 -20.43 -25.86 10.18
N ALA A 736 -21.36 -26.77 10.45
CA ALA A 736 -22.80 -26.50 10.31
C ALA A 736 -23.28 -25.39 11.27
N ARG A 737 -22.79 -25.38 12.53
CA ARG A 737 -23.06 -24.27 13.45
C ARG A 737 -22.40 -22.97 12.99
N VAL A 738 -21.14 -23.03 12.52
CA VAL A 738 -20.45 -21.86 11.94
C VAL A 738 -21.26 -21.27 10.78
N LEU A 739 -21.75 -22.12 9.86
CA LEU A 739 -22.61 -21.69 8.74
C LEU A 739 -23.83 -20.91 9.24
N ARG A 740 -24.53 -21.41 10.26
CA ARG A 740 -25.77 -20.80 10.76
C ARG A 740 -25.51 -19.58 11.66
N GLU A 741 -24.69 -19.74 12.68
CA GLU A 741 -24.50 -18.77 13.76
C GLU A 741 -23.57 -17.61 13.36
N ILE A 742 -22.65 -17.82 12.42
CA ILE A 742 -21.68 -16.79 11.99
C ILE A 742 -22.01 -16.20 10.63
N PHE A 743 -22.32 -17.06 9.64
CA PHE A 743 -22.54 -16.61 8.27
C PHE A 743 -24.01 -16.28 8.00
N ALA A 744 -24.95 -17.20 8.25
CA ALA A 744 -26.37 -16.93 8.00
C ALA A 744 -26.91 -15.79 8.87
N SER A 745 -26.41 -15.64 10.10
CA SER A 745 -26.78 -14.53 11.01
C SER A 745 -26.51 -13.13 10.40
N ARG A 746 -25.61 -13.01 9.43
CA ARG A 746 -25.38 -11.74 8.69
C ARG A 746 -26.60 -11.30 7.88
N LEU A 747 -27.53 -12.20 7.62
CA LEU A 747 -28.78 -11.94 6.90
C LEU A 747 -29.96 -11.65 7.83
N GLU A 748 -29.80 -11.70 9.16
CA GLU A 748 -30.89 -11.45 10.13
C GLU A 748 -31.59 -10.11 9.91
N ARG A 749 -30.82 -9.06 9.58
CA ARG A 749 -31.36 -7.73 9.32
C ARG A 749 -32.32 -7.69 8.13
N ALA A 750 -32.22 -8.64 7.20
CA ALA A 750 -33.07 -8.71 6.03
C ALA A 750 -34.46 -9.31 6.31
N PHE A 751 -34.70 -9.89 7.49
CA PHE A 751 -35.92 -10.64 7.78
C PHE A 751 -36.57 -10.23 9.12
N THR A 752 -37.81 -10.69 9.33
CA THR A 752 -38.37 -10.80 10.69
C THR A 752 -37.70 -11.96 11.43
N PRO A 753 -37.71 -12.00 12.77
CA PRO A 753 -37.14 -13.12 13.52
C PRO A 753 -37.74 -14.48 13.13
N GLU A 754 -39.03 -14.51 12.85
CA GLU A 754 -39.78 -15.72 12.45
C GLU A 754 -39.37 -16.18 11.05
N ASP A 755 -39.32 -15.26 10.09
CA ASP A 755 -38.91 -15.55 8.71
C ASP A 755 -37.45 -16.01 8.65
N PHE A 756 -36.55 -15.36 9.41
CA PHE A 756 -35.16 -15.78 9.50
C PHE A 756 -35.03 -17.21 10.00
N ALA A 757 -35.75 -17.53 11.08
CA ALA A 757 -35.76 -18.87 11.65
C ALA A 757 -36.30 -19.91 10.65
N ALA A 758 -37.32 -19.56 9.87
CA ALA A 758 -37.87 -20.43 8.84
C ALA A 758 -36.90 -20.68 7.68
N VAL A 759 -36.28 -19.61 7.14
CA VAL A 759 -35.36 -19.69 5.99
C VAL A 759 -34.13 -20.54 6.31
N PHE A 760 -33.55 -20.38 7.50
CA PHE A 760 -32.32 -21.08 7.90
C PHE A 760 -32.55 -22.26 8.86
N ALA A 761 -33.79 -22.77 8.92
CA ALA A 761 -34.10 -23.99 9.65
C ALA A 761 -33.36 -25.20 9.06
N ASP A 762 -32.87 -26.07 9.93
CA ASP A 762 -32.43 -27.40 9.51
C ASP A 762 -33.67 -28.21 9.07
N PRO A 763 -33.67 -28.88 7.90
CA PRO A 763 -34.77 -29.73 7.47
C PRO A 763 -35.21 -30.77 8.54
N GLY A 764 -34.28 -31.24 9.38
CA GLY A 764 -34.57 -32.17 10.46
C GLY A 764 -35.21 -31.55 11.71
N GLN A 765 -35.37 -30.22 11.77
CA GLN A 765 -35.85 -29.46 12.93
C GLN A 765 -36.93 -28.42 12.56
N MET A 766 -37.63 -28.58 11.44
CA MET A 766 -38.65 -27.61 11.02
C MET A 766 -39.85 -27.59 11.98
N SER A 767 -40.26 -26.38 12.38
CA SER A 767 -41.51 -26.17 13.13
C SER A 767 -42.73 -26.46 12.26
N LEU A 768 -43.75 -27.12 12.82
CA LEU A 768 -45.04 -27.38 12.17
C LEU A 768 -45.79 -26.09 11.78
N PHE A 769 -45.39 -24.94 12.33
CA PHE A 769 -46.02 -23.63 12.10
C PHE A 769 -45.09 -22.64 11.37
N ALA A 770 -44.05 -23.11 10.68
CA ALA A 770 -43.15 -22.22 9.94
C ALA A 770 -43.87 -21.57 8.74
N PRO A 771 -43.66 -20.26 8.46
CA PRO A 771 -44.20 -19.61 7.28
C PRO A 771 -43.70 -20.27 6.00
N ALA A 772 -44.55 -20.29 4.97
CA ALA A 772 -44.18 -20.75 3.64
C ALA A 772 -43.09 -19.82 3.06
N ILE A 773 -41.97 -20.40 2.62
CA ILE A 773 -40.77 -19.66 2.19
C ILE A 773 -41.09 -18.76 0.99
N GLU A 774 -42.05 -19.15 0.16
CA GLU A 774 -42.54 -18.41 -1.00
C GLU A 774 -43.24 -17.10 -0.61
N ASN A 775 -43.71 -16.98 0.63
CA ASN A 775 -44.39 -15.79 1.16
C ASN A 775 -43.45 -14.87 1.94
N VAL A 776 -42.24 -15.33 2.28
CA VAL A 776 -41.25 -14.52 2.98
C VAL A 776 -40.77 -13.39 2.07
N ARG A 777 -40.68 -12.18 2.61
CA ARG A 777 -40.17 -11.01 1.90
C ARG A 777 -39.08 -10.33 2.72
N PRO A 778 -38.04 -9.78 2.07
CA PRO A 778 -37.06 -8.97 2.77
C PRO A 778 -37.72 -7.72 3.38
N VAL A 779 -37.21 -7.29 4.54
CA VAL A 779 -37.70 -6.10 5.24
C VAL A 779 -36.65 -5.00 5.29
N LEU A 780 -37.11 -3.76 5.39
CA LEU A 780 -36.31 -2.58 5.71
C LEU A 780 -36.84 -1.97 7.01
N LYS A 781 -35.99 -1.87 8.03
CA LYS A 781 -36.31 -1.31 9.34
C LYS A 781 -35.61 0.03 9.49
N ARG A 782 -36.39 1.10 9.71
CA ARG A 782 -35.83 2.40 10.08
C ARG A 782 -35.27 2.31 11.50
N THR A 783 -34.15 2.99 11.72
CA THR A 783 -33.50 3.13 13.02
C THR A 783 -34.09 4.40 13.63
N ASP A 784 -34.68 4.28 14.82
CA ASP A 784 -35.30 5.41 15.53
C ASP A 784 -34.28 6.47 15.95
#